data_AF-A0A930DBX3-F1
#
_entry.id   AF-A0A930DBX3-F1
#
_cell.length_a   1.000
_cell.length_b   1.000
_cell.length_c   1.000
_cell.angle_alpha   90.00
_cell.angle_beta   90.00
_cell.angle_gamma   90.00
#
_symmetry.space_group_name_H-M   'P 1'
#
loop_
_entity.id
_entity.type
_entity.pdbx_description
1 polymer ?
#
loop_
_entity_poly.entity_id
_entity_poly.type
_entity_poly.pdbx_seq_one_letter_code
_entity_poly.pdbx_strand_id
1 'polypeptide(L)'
;MRTKKFRYIIFVFVFLLAVIGFLLYSFLKKNKVDTTGGDIATSDINIPKLYNVLGDYYINKMYGYSEETDVEAADNILSLVLDDYSMKFRVVDANIADIKEYDYSIRTFDTDELVESGDRIKIEGDIIDLHLSSLVEENKEYFLELRLYTNEQTFHYYSRIVRSNIEFAKRLIDMANTFSNNNFDGNMAKDNTVYLESDGTGNSRGLEYVTLKSDFNMISYNGMNLTPSEKEVSLVNYNGKVGEIHFSFTASSENKIYNIEENFICKSGTQRLYMLDYTRTMNQSLSKDIEYNKKIDLGIGNKDVRSISDNTGEKLAFLADNKLFLSDSKRESLEHVYSAGKNSYIYPLKFGDGLYFISYGYNVDSSHIGDVGVCLFKYMESTKKVSKLAFVKTETDAQSLKETIDELAYMGDNAMLYLKLMDKVVGLDVLSGNYVTVAENLENGKYSISQDKSLLSWNIGDGLNIYNFATGENKQLDNANEIMLPIGYIGSDLVVAIESQNISNTINGKSTGSIFEKVSIYNNLLELQKEYTYDGRYIDNIDVKGNRVHIDLYQYDGENFTRSGEDTIISNKSVASESRVSSYMDSFRAKNYVIDTGKWIEGEAYYSGDLKIDNTDTEYNIDLNKSYLDNMYYVYINSRLEGIYDNPVNAIDTAYTDMG
;
A
#
# COMPACT_ATOMS: atom_id res chain seq x y z
N MET A 1 15.69 71.68 -15.81
CA MET A 1 14.83 71.09 -14.76
C MET A 1 13.62 70.29 -15.29
N ARG A 2 13.46 70.06 -16.60
CA ARG A 2 12.33 69.30 -17.18
C ARG A 2 12.61 67.81 -17.45
N THR A 3 13.88 67.39 -17.57
CA THR A 3 14.26 65.99 -17.87
C THR A 3 14.32 65.06 -16.66
N LYS A 4 14.57 65.58 -15.44
CA LYS A 4 14.53 64.77 -14.20
C LYS A 4 13.10 64.45 -13.74
N LYS A 5 12.12 65.34 -13.97
CA LYS A 5 10.71 65.10 -13.63
C LYS A 5 10.07 64.04 -14.52
N PHE A 6 10.47 63.93 -15.78
CA PHE A 6 9.93 62.93 -16.73
C PHE A 6 10.38 61.50 -16.39
N ARG A 7 11.64 61.32 -15.93
CA ARG A 7 12.13 60.01 -15.46
C ARG A 7 11.44 59.53 -14.18
N TYR A 8 11.16 60.44 -13.24
CA TYR A 8 10.45 60.10 -12.01
C TYR A 8 9.02 59.63 -12.27
N ILE A 9 8.33 60.23 -13.24
CA ILE A 9 6.97 59.83 -13.64
C ILE A 9 6.97 58.44 -14.29
N ILE A 10 7.97 58.13 -15.12
CA ILE A 10 8.10 56.79 -15.74
C ILE A 10 8.37 55.72 -14.67
N PHE A 11 9.25 56.00 -13.69
CA PHE A 11 9.53 55.04 -12.61
C PHE A 11 8.31 54.80 -11.72
N VAL A 12 7.53 55.83 -11.40
CA VAL A 12 6.28 55.68 -10.64
C VAL A 12 5.23 54.90 -11.43
N PHE A 13 5.15 55.08 -12.75
CA PHE A 13 4.22 54.35 -13.60
C PHE A 13 4.60 52.87 -13.76
N VAL A 14 5.89 52.56 -13.93
CA VAL A 14 6.40 51.17 -13.95
C VAL A 14 6.21 50.50 -12.59
N PHE A 15 6.41 51.21 -11.49
CA PHE A 15 6.16 50.70 -10.15
C PHE A 15 4.67 50.43 -9.91
N LEU A 16 3.77 51.32 -10.35
CA LEU A 16 2.33 51.10 -10.26
C LEU A 16 1.86 49.92 -11.12
N LEU A 17 2.40 49.73 -12.33
CA LEU A 17 2.11 48.56 -13.16
C LEU A 17 2.65 47.26 -12.54
N ALA A 18 3.83 47.30 -11.90
CA ALA A 18 4.36 46.15 -11.17
C ALA A 18 3.53 45.81 -9.93
N VAL A 19 3.05 46.82 -9.19
CA VAL A 19 2.18 46.62 -8.02
C VAL A 19 0.79 46.13 -8.45
N ILE A 20 0.23 46.65 -9.54
CA ILE A 20 -1.05 46.16 -10.09
C ILE A 20 -0.89 44.73 -10.65
N GLY A 21 0.23 44.42 -11.31
CA GLY A 21 0.56 43.06 -11.75
C GLY A 21 0.75 42.09 -10.58
N PHE A 22 1.41 42.52 -9.51
CA PHE A 22 1.57 41.75 -8.27
C PHE A 22 0.24 41.56 -7.53
N LEU A 23 -0.62 42.58 -7.52
CA LEU A 23 -1.96 42.49 -6.92
C LEU A 23 -2.90 41.63 -7.77
N LEU A 24 -2.84 41.67 -9.09
CA LEU A 24 -3.58 40.75 -9.99
C LEU A 24 -3.07 39.30 -9.89
N TYR A 25 -1.75 39.10 -9.79
CA TYR A 25 -1.14 37.80 -9.49
C TYR A 25 -1.57 37.27 -8.12
N SER A 26 -1.68 38.15 -7.12
CA SER A 26 -2.16 37.82 -5.77
C SER A 26 -3.68 37.58 -5.71
N PHE A 27 -4.48 38.30 -6.51
CA PHE A 27 -5.94 38.13 -6.55
C PHE A 27 -6.40 36.91 -7.36
N LEU A 28 -5.64 36.51 -8.39
CA LEU A 28 -5.86 35.25 -9.12
C LEU A 28 -5.45 34.02 -8.30
N LYS A 29 -4.77 34.21 -7.16
CA LYS A 29 -4.40 33.16 -6.20
C LYS A 29 -5.29 33.20 -4.96
N LYS A 30 -6.61 33.13 -5.16
CA LYS A 30 -7.58 32.82 -4.09
C LYS A 30 -8.66 31.85 -4.57
N ASN A 31 -8.25 30.58 -4.60
CA ASN A 31 -8.91 29.47 -3.92
C ASN A 31 -7.82 28.41 -3.70
N LYS A 32 -6.88 28.71 -2.80
CA LYS A 32 -6.17 27.66 -2.08
C LYS A 32 -6.94 27.46 -0.79
N VAL A 33 -7.71 26.38 -0.73
CA VAL A 33 -7.85 25.67 0.53
C VAL A 33 -6.41 25.30 0.92
N ASP A 34 -5.98 25.68 2.12
CA ASP A 34 -4.75 25.15 2.70
C ASP A 34 -4.98 23.66 2.98
N THR A 35 -4.84 22.84 1.94
CA THR A 35 -4.44 21.44 2.09
C THR A 35 -2.93 21.45 2.25
N THR A 36 -2.48 21.39 3.49
CA THR A 36 -1.10 21.08 3.84
C THR A 36 -0.85 19.64 3.40
N GLY A 37 -0.25 19.49 2.23
CA GLY A 37 -0.03 18.21 1.55
C GLY A 37 0.29 18.47 0.09
N GLY A 38 1.43 19.09 -0.17
CA GLY A 38 1.88 19.37 -1.52
C GLY A 38 3.34 18.97 -1.65
N ASP A 39 3.56 17.70 -1.99
CA ASP A 39 4.86 17.16 -2.35
C ASP A 39 4.61 16.00 -3.35
N ILE A 40 4.56 16.37 -4.62
CA ILE A 40 4.80 15.67 -5.89
C ILE A 40 4.85 16.85 -6.86
N ALA A 41 5.74 16.87 -7.85
CA ALA A 41 5.65 17.88 -8.90
C ALA A 41 4.26 17.76 -9.53
N THR A 42 3.33 18.65 -9.17
CA THR A 42 1.98 18.68 -9.76
C THR A 42 2.19 18.84 -11.25
N SER A 43 2.02 17.76 -12.01
CA SER A 43 1.98 17.83 -13.46
C SER A 43 0.83 18.76 -13.85
N ASP A 44 1.03 19.59 -14.86
CA ASP A 44 -0.06 20.37 -15.46
C ASP A 44 -1.11 19.47 -16.14
N ILE A 45 -0.78 18.18 -16.33
CA ILE A 45 -1.70 17.13 -16.77
C ILE A 45 -2.42 16.57 -15.55
N ASN A 46 -3.73 16.81 -15.46
CA ASN A 46 -4.58 16.21 -14.44
C ASN A 46 -5.34 15.02 -15.02
N ILE A 47 -5.18 13.85 -14.40
CA ILE A 47 -6.05 12.70 -14.64
C ILE A 47 -7.46 13.07 -14.14
N PRO A 48 -8.49 13.06 -15.00
CA PRO A 48 -9.86 13.26 -14.52
C PRO A 48 -10.19 12.22 -13.46
N LYS A 49 -10.91 12.61 -12.42
CA LYS A 49 -11.42 11.66 -11.43
C LYS A 49 -12.92 11.60 -11.53
N LEU A 50 -13.49 10.47 -11.13
CA LEU A 50 -14.93 10.23 -11.17
C LEU A 50 -15.47 9.96 -9.78
N TYR A 51 -16.61 10.58 -9.46
CA TYR A 51 -17.43 10.17 -8.32
C TYR A 51 -18.73 9.56 -8.83
N ASN A 52 -19.16 8.44 -8.27
CA ASN A 52 -20.53 7.97 -8.45
C ASN A 52 -21.49 8.93 -7.72
N VAL A 53 -22.58 9.30 -8.39
CA VAL A 53 -23.61 10.20 -7.86
C VAL A 53 -24.78 9.38 -7.33
N LEU A 54 -24.97 9.38 -6.01
CA LEU A 54 -26.02 8.64 -5.32
C LEU A 54 -26.98 9.59 -4.60
N GLY A 55 -28.00 10.07 -5.32
CA GLY A 55 -28.88 11.13 -4.80
C GLY A 55 -28.09 12.42 -4.56
N ASP A 56 -28.00 12.87 -3.31
CA ASP A 56 -27.24 14.05 -2.92
C ASP A 56 -25.77 13.75 -2.55
N TYR A 57 -25.36 12.47 -2.61
CA TYR A 57 -24.01 12.04 -2.27
C TYR A 57 -23.10 11.89 -3.50
N TYR A 58 -21.85 12.32 -3.35
CA TYR A 58 -20.74 11.91 -4.22
C TYR A 58 -19.93 10.85 -3.48
N ILE A 59 -19.97 9.62 -3.98
CA ILE A 59 -19.29 8.48 -3.38
C ILE A 59 -18.34 7.84 -4.39
N ASN A 60 -17.50 6.90 -3.95
CA ASN A 60 -16.73 6.02 -4.81
C ASN A 60 -15.83 6.80 -5.78
N LYS A 61 -14.88 7.53 -5.21
CA LYS A 61 -13.88 8.25 -5.99
C LYS A 61 -13.01 7.27 -6.77
N MET A 62 -13.10 7.29 -8.09
CA MET A 62 -12.29 6.48 -9.00
C MET A 62 -11.15 7.30 -9.60
N TYR A 63 -10.02 6.64 -9.78
CA TYR A 63 -8.81 7.16 -10.43
C TYR A 63 -8.70 6.58 -11.84
N GLY A 64 -8.25 7.38 -12.80
CA GLY A 64 -8.11 6.96 -14.19
C GLY A 64 -6.80 6.24 -14.44
N TYR A 65 -6.85 5.06 -15.04
CA TYR A 65 -5.67 4.30 -15.48
C TYR A 65 -5.39 4.58 -16.96
N SER A 66 -4.12 4.70 -17.34
CA SER A 66 -3.69 4.96 -18.73
C SER A 66 -3.91 3.78 -19.66
N GLU A 67 -3.99 2.57 -19.11
CA GLU A 67 -4.21 1.32 -19.82
C GLU A 67 -5.29 0.50 -19.12
N GLU A 68 -5.74 -0.56 -19.79
CA GLU A 68 -6.60 -1.56 -19.17
C GLU A 68 -5.84 -2.27 -18.04
N THR A 69 -6.47 -2.43 -16.87
CA THR A 69 -5.91 -3.14 -15.71
C THR A 69 -6.86 -4.24 -15.25
N ASP A 70 -6.39 -5.09 -14.34
CA ASP A 70 -7.14 -6.23 -13.85
C ASP A 70 -8.33 -5.80 -12.95
N VAL A 71 -9.29 -6.71 -12.78
CA VAL A 71 -10.59 -6.42 -12.15
C VAL A 71 -10.48 -5.99 -10.68
N GLU A 72 -9.38 -6.34 -10.02
CA GLU A 72 -9.04 -5.99 -8.63
C GLU A 72 -8.97 -4.47 -8.42
N ALA A 73 -8.72 -3.69 -9.48
CA ALA A 73 -8.81 -2.23 -9.44
C ALA A 73 -10.22 -1.73 -9.03
N ALA A 74 -11.25 -2.56 -9.17
CA ALA A 74 -12.62 -2.28 -8.76
C ALA A 74 -12.98 -2.73 -7.34
N ASP A 75 -12.14 -3.52 -6.66
CA ASP A 75 -12.54 -4.33 -5.49
C ASP A 75 -13.10 -3.49 -4.34
N ASN A 76 -12.56 -2.30 -4.10
CA ASN A 76 -13.02 -1.43 -3.01
C ASN A 76 -14.03 -0.34 -3.45
N ILE A 77 -14.64 -0.48 -4.64
CA ILE A 77 -15.51 0.54 -5.24
C ILE A 77 -16.81 -0.08 -5.77
N LEU A 78 -17.89 -0.01 -5.00
CA LEU A 78 -19.21 -0.54 -5.37
C LEU A 78 -20.24 0.56 -5.65
N SER A 79 -20.55 0.79 -6.93
CA SER A 79 -21.55 1.77 -7.37
C SER A 79 -22.94 1.15 -7.50
N LEU A 80 -24.00 1.94 -7.28
CA LEU A 80 -25.38 1.46 -7.34
C LEU A 80 -26.07 1.83 -8.66
N VAL A 81 -26.74 0.84 -9.25
CA VAL A 81 -27.63 1.03 -10.41
C VAL A 81 -29.01 1.42 -9.91
N LEU A 82 -29.57 2.52 -10.44
CA LEU A 82 -30.89 3.03 -10.06
C LEU A 82 -32.03 2.12 -10.54
N ASP A 83 -33.24 2.28 -9.96
CA ASP A 83 -34.43 1.48 -10.31
C ASP A 83 -34.83 1.63 -11.79
N ASP A 84 -34.49 2.75 -12.40
CA ASP A 84 -34.67 3.03 -13.83
C ASP A 84 -33.46 2.63 -14.68
N TYR A 85 -32.56 1.80 -14.15
CA TYR A 85 -31.32 1.33 -14.79
C TYR A 85 -30.33 2.45 -15.13
N SER A 86 -30.47 3.65 -14.55
CA SER A 86 -29.50 4.72 -14.72
C SER A 86 -28.36 4.68 -13.71
N MET A 87 -27.21 5.23 -14.10
CA MET A 87 -26.06 5.51 -13.24
C MET A 87 -25.46 6.86 -13.61
N LYS A 88 -25.02 7.61 -12.62
CA LYS A 88 -24.42 8.94 -12.85
C LYS A 88 -23.04 9.02 -12.26
N PHE A 89 -22.13 9.65 -13.01
CA PHE A 89 -20.76 9.90 -12.58
C PHE A 89 -20.39 11.36 -12.79
N ARG A 90 -19.84 12.00 -11.76
CA ARG A 90 -19.35 13.37 -11.80
C ARG A 90 -17.86 13.39 -12.08
N VAL A 91 -17.47 14.07 -13.15
CA VAL A 91 -16.08 14.34 -13.50
C VAL A 91 -15.55 15.49 -12.64
N VAL A 92 -14.40 15.28 -12.02
CA VAL A 92 -13.69 16.29 -11.21
C VAL A 92 -12.20 16.31 -11.52
N ASP A 93 -11.49 17.30 -10.97
CA ASP A 93 -10.05 17.49 -11.09
C ASP A 93 -9.52 17.63 -12.53
N ALA A 94 -10.39 17.78 -13.52
CA ALA A 94 -10.02 18.04 -14.92
C ALA A 94 -10.90 19.13 -15.53
N ASN A 95 -10.37 19.76 -16.57
CA ASN A 95 -11.15 20.67 -17.39
C ASN A 95 -11.99 19.85 -18.40
N ILE A 96 -13.32 19.95 -18.28
CA ILE A 96 -14.26 19.19 -19.11
C ILE A 96 -14.03 19.37 -20.61
N ALA A 97 -13.52 20.53 -21.05
CA ALA A 97 -13.23 20.77 -22.47
C ALA A 97 -12.13 19.87 -23.05
N ASP A 98 -11.30 19.28 -22.19
CA ASP A 98 -10.21 18.38 -22.58
C ASP A 98 -10.66 16.93 -22.72
N ILE A 99 -11.86 16.61 -22.24
CA ILE A 99 -12.53 15.32 -22.42
C ILE A 99 -13.47 15.43 -23.63
N LYS A 100 -13.42 14.45 -24.53
CA LYS A 100 -14.19 14.46 -25.79
C LYS A 100 -15.39 13.56 -25.73
N GLU A 101 -15.15 12.32 -25.39
CA GLU A 101 -16.12 11.24 -25.45
C GLU A 101 -15.95 10.33 -24.24
N TYR A 102 -16.98 9.55 -23.97
CA TYR A 102 -16.91 8.42 -23.06
C TYR A 102 -17.68 7.24 -23.66
N ASP A 103 -17.32 6.04 -23.25
CA ASP A 103 -18.13 4.83 -23.42
C ASP A 103 -17.93 3.90 -22.22
N TYR A 104 -18.64 2.78 -22.19
CA TYR A 104 -18.54 1.83 -21.09
C TYR A 104 -18.68 0.39 -21.54
N SER A 105 -18.19 -0.54 -20.73
CA SER A 105 -18.49 -1.96 -20.83
C SER A 105 -18.89 -2.54 -19.47
N ILE A 106 -19.81 -3.51 -19.49
CA ILE A 106 -20.25 -4.25 -18.32
C ILE A 106 -19.96 -5.72 -18.55
N ARG A 107 -19.28 -6.35 -17.59
CA ARG A 107 -18.95 -7.77 -17.60
C ARG A 107 -19.46 -8.46 -16.35
N THR A 108 -19.69 -9.77 -16.44
CA THR A 108 -20.03 -10.59 -15.27
C THR A 108 -18.88 -10.63 -14.28
N PHE A 109 -19.17 -10.57 -12.99
CA PHE A 109 -18.15 -10.57 -11.94
C PHE A 109 -17.36 -11.89 -11.84
N ASP A 110 -18.00 -13.02 -12.16
CA ASP A 110 -17.46 -14.37 -11.97
C ASP A 110 -16.74 -14.96 -13.19
N THR A 111 -17.23 -14.68 -14.40
CA THR A 111 -16.70 -15.28 -15.64
C THR A 111 -16.08 -14.26 -16.61
N ASP A 112 -16.07 -12.98 -16.25
CA ASP A 112 -15.61 -11.87 -17.11
C ASP A 112 -16.27 -11.84 -18.52
N GLU A 113 -17.47 -12.41 -18.65
CA GLU A 113 -18.24 -12.40 -19.89
C GLU A 113 -18.90 -11.03 -20.12
N LEU A 114 -18.77 -10.50 -21.35
CA LEU A 114 -19.42 -9.25 -21.74
C LEU A 114 -20.95 -9.37 -21.67
N VAL A 115 -21.56 -8.51 -20.86
CA VAL A 115 -23.02 -8.38 -20.70
C VAL A 115 -23.57 -7.31 -21.62
N GLU A 116 -22.95 -6.13 -21.62
CA GLU A 116 -23.38 -4.97 -22.40
C GLU A 116 -22.20 -4.01 -22.62
N SER A 117 -22.26 -3.22 -23.68
CA SER A 117 -21.36 -2.08 -23.90
C SER A 117 -22.11 -0.91 -24.53
N GLY A 118 -21.77 0.31 -24.13
CA GLY A 118 -22.32 1.53 -24.72
C GLY A 118 -21.54 1.99 -25.95
N ASP A 119 -22.22 2.68 -26.87
CA ASP A 119 -21.56 3.44 -27.94
C ASP A 119 -20.80 4.65 -27.36
N ARG A 120 -19.85 5.21 -28.12
CA ARG A 120 -19.17 6.46 -27.76
C ARG A 120 -20.10 7.65 -27.78
N ILE A 121 -20.18 8.36 -26.67
CA ILE A 121 -21.02 9.53 -26.46
C ILE A 121 -20.14 10.73 -26.16
N LYS A 122 -20.44 11.86 -26.81
CA LYS A 122 -19.76 13.12 -26.54
C LYS A 122 -20.10 13.63 -25.14
N ILE A 123 -19.09 14.09 -24.40
CA ILE A 123 -19.33 14.72 -23.11
C ILE A 123 -19.92 16.13 -23.28
N GLU A 124 -21.04 16.42 -22.60
CA GLU A 124 -21.73 17.72 -22.69
C GLU A 124 -21.54 18.59 -21.43
N GLY A 125 -21.17 17.98 -20.29
CA GLY A 125 -21.00 18.64 -19.01
C GLY A 125 -20.13 17.81 -18.07
N ASP A 126 -20.15 18.13 -16.79
CA ASP A 126 -19.40 17.42 -15.75
C ASP A 126 -20.11 16.17 -15.21
N ILE A 127 -21.30 15.83 -15.74
CA ILE A 127 -22.05 14.63 -15.40
C ILE A 127 -22.11 13.70 -16.62
N ILE A 128 -21.67 12.47 -16.39
CA ILE A 128 -21.87 11.32 -17.27
C ILE A 128 -23.13 10.60 -16.79
N ASP A 129 -24.08 10.37 -17.70
CA ASP A 129 -25.36 9.73 -17.43
C ASP A 129 -25.44 8.45 -18.27
N LEU A 130 -25.34 7.29 -17.62
CA LEU A 130 -25.43 5.98 -18.25
C LEU A 130 -26.84 5.44 -18.05
N HIS A 131 -27.40 4.84 -19.10
CA HIS A 131 -28.64 4.07 -19.01
C HIS A 131 -28.35 2.66 -19.49
N LEU A 132 -28.41 1.71 -18.56
CA LEU A 132 -28.07 0.31 -18.78
C LEU A 132 -29.31 -0.47 -19.26
N SER A 133 -29.10 -1.58 -19.94
CA SER A 133 -30.20 -2.49 -20.27
C SER A 133 -30.71 -3.25 -19.06
N SER A 134 -31.85 -3.93 -19.23
CA SER A 134 -32.43 -4.78 -18.20
C SER A 134 -31.65 -6.09 -17.93
N LEU A 135 -30.48 -6.28 -18.55
CA LEU A 135 -29.60 -7.43 -18.32
C LEU A 135 -28.90 -7.39 -16.96
N VAL A 136 -28.85 -6.22 -16.30
CA VAL A 136 -28.34 -6.07 -14.93
C VAL A 136 -29.40 -6.54 -13.93
N GLU A 137 -29.18 -7.73 -13.39
CA GLU A 137 -30.10 -8.38 -12.45
C GLU A 137 -30.05 -7.75 -11.05
N GLU A 138 -31.13 -7.92 -10.27
CA GLU A 138 -31.16 -7.43 -8.89
C GLU A 138 -30.25 -8.26 -7.98
N ASN A 139 -29.48 -7.59 -7.11
CA ASN A 139 -28.58 -8.21 -6.13
C ASN A 139 -27.55 -9.17 -6.75
N LYS A 140 -27.18 -8.92 -8.00
CA LYS A 140 -26.05 -9.57 -8.68
C LYS A 140 -25.02 -8.50 -9.02
N GLU A 141 -23.75 -8.80 -8.72
CA GLU A 141 -22.64 -7.89 -8.99
C GLU A 141 -22.11 -8.09 -10.42
N TYR A 142 -21.65 -6.98 -11.00
CA TYR A 142 -21.03 -6.91 -12.32
C TYR A 142 -19.84 -5.96 -12.26
N PHE A 143 -18.90 -6.09 -13.21
CA PHE A 143 -17.82 -5.13 -13.39
C PHE A 143 -18.22 -4.06 -14.40
N LEU A 144 -18.00 -2.80 -14.06
CA LEU A 144 -18.10 -1.66 -14.96
C LEU A 144 -16.69 -1.15 -15.29
N GLU A 145 -16.38 -1.09 -16.57
CA GLU A 145 -15.30 -0.27 -17.11
C GLU A 145 -15.93 0.96 -17.77
N LEU A 146 -15.60 2.16 -17.30
CA LEU A 146 -15.95 3.42 -17.92
C LEU A 146 -14.67 4.00 -18.53
N ARG A 147 -14.70 4.42 -19.80
CA ARG A 147 -13.54 4.97 -20.50
C ARG A 147 -13.77 6.42 -20.88
N LEU A 148 -12.84 7.30 -20.53
CA LEU A 148 -12.84 8.70 -20.93
C LEU A 148 -11.77 8.95 -21.99
N TYR A 149 -12.19 9.49 -23.12
CA TYR A 149 -11.32 9.83 -24.24
C TYR A 149 -10.94 11.31 -24.14
N THR A 150 -9.67 11.59 -23.84
CA THR A 150 -9.13 12.97 -23.79
C THR A 150 -8.43 13.34 -25.09
N ASN A 151 -7.88 14.56 -25.17
CA ASN A 151 -7.02 14.95 -26.29
C ASN A 151 -5.71 14.15 -26.38
N GLU A 152 -5.20 13.67 -25.24
CA GLU A 152 -3.85 13.12 -25.12
C GLU A 152 -3.86 11.58 -25.04
N GLN A 153 -4.74 11.04 -24.19
CA GLN A 153 -4.85 9.60 -23.95
C GLN A 153 -6.27 9.18 -23.53
N THR A 154 -6.48 7.87 -23.43
CA THR A 154 -7.69 7.29 -22.82
C THR A 154 -7.42 7.05 -21.35
N PHE A 155 -8.43 7.26 -20.50
CA PHE A 155 -8.39 6.85 -19.10
C PHE A 155 -9.49 5.84 -18.82
N HIS A 156 -9.12 4.74 -18.16
CA HIS A 156 -9.98 3.63 -17.77
C HIS A 156 -10.35 3.76 -16.28
N TYR A 157 -11.62 3.56 -15.95
CA TYR A 157 -12.15 3.66 -14.58
C TYR A 157 -12.98 2.43 -14.26
N TYR A 158 -12.78 1.88 -13.06
CA TYR A 158 -13.33 0.59 -12.68
C TYR A 158 -14.19 0.69 -11.43
N SER A 159 -15.33 0.01 -11.44
CA SER A 159 -16.21 -0.14 -10.28
C SER A 159 -16.98 -1.45 -10.37
N ARG A 160 -17.18 -2.12 -9.25
CA ARG A 160 -18.25 -3.12 -9.13
C ARG A 160 -19.58 -2.40 -9.15
N ILE A 161 -20.60 -2.97 -9.79
CA ILE A 161 -21.94 -2.40 -9.84
C ILE A 161 -22.98 -3.39 -9.38
N VAL A 162 -23.98 -2.91 -8.65
CA VAL A 162 -25.12 -3.73 -8.22
C VAL A 162 -26.41 -2.93 -8.29
N ARG A 163 -27.49 -3.57 -8.77
CA ARG A 163 -28.85 -3.04 -8.65
C ARG A 163 -29.46 -3.55 -7.35
N SER A 164 -29.67 -2.67 -6.38
CA SER A 164 -30.24 -3.01 -5.07
C SER A 164 -30.90 -1.79 -4.42
N ASN A 165 -31.41 -1.93 -3.19
CA ASN A 165 -32.20 -0.88 -2.52
C ASN A 165 -31.36 0.37 -2.18
N ILE A 166 -31.51 1.44 -2.96
CA ILE A 166 -30.73 2.68 -2.81
C ILE A 166 -31.10 3.48 -1.56
N GLU A 167 -32.39 3.60 -1.25
CA GLU A 167 -32.84 4.34 -0.07
C GLU A 167 -32.29 3.70 1.22
N PHE A 168 -32.13 2.37 1.22
CA PHE A 168 -31.49 1.68 2.31
C PHE A 168 -29.98 1.93 2.38
N ALA A 169 -29.28 1.91 1.26
CA ALA A 169 -27.85 2.25 1.21
C ALA A 169 -27.58 3.67 1.75
N LYS A 170 -28.38 4.66 1.33
CA LYS A 170 -28.29 6.05 1.85
C LYS A 170 -28.45 6.09 3.37
N ARG A 171 -29.42 5.37 3.93
CA ARG A 171 -29.61 5.29 5.39
C ARG A 171 -28.41 4.69 6.13
N LEU A 172 -27.68 3.75 5.52
CA LEU A 172 -26.46 3.21 6.10
C LEU A 172 -25.33 4.26 6.10
N ILE A 173 -25.16 4.98 4.98
CA ILE A 173 -24.21 6.09 4.87
C ILE A 173 -24.53 7.20 5.88
N ASP A 174 -25.80 7.57 6.03
CA ASP A 174 -26.26 8.56 7.01
C ASP A 174 -25.91 8.15 8.45
N MET A 175 -26.10 6.87 8.78
CA MET A 175 -25.78 6.33 10.09
C MET A 175 -24.27 6.40 10.36
N ALA A 176 -23.45 5.94 9.41
CA ALA A 176 -21.99 6.01 9.52
C ALA A 176 -21.50 7.46 9.67
N ASN A 177 -22.03 8.39 8.85
CA ASN A 177 -21.65 9.80 8.92
C ASN A 177 -22.09 10.45 10.24
N THR A 178 -23.27 10.12 10.75
CA THR A 178 -23.73 10.59 12.07
C THR A 178 -22.81 10.09 13.18
N PHE A 179 -22.48 8.80 13.19
CA PHE A 179 -21.57 8.22 14.16
C PHE A 179 -20.20 8.91 14.12
N SER A 180 -19.60 9.03 12.93
CA SER A 180 -18.31 9.70 12.72
C SER A 180 -18.32 11.15 13.22
N ASN A 181 -19.34 11.94 12.83
CA ASN A 181 -19.43 13.35 13.22
C ASN A 181 -19.61 13.54 14.73
N ASN A 182 -20.38 12.67 15.38
CA ASN A 182 -20.58 12.71 16.82
C ASN A 182 -19.26 12.56 17.59
N ASN A 183 -18.28 11.81 17.08
CA ASN A 183 -17.00 11.56 17.75
C ASN A 183 -16.14 12.83 17.91
N PHE A 184 -16.39 13.89 17.13
CA PHE A 184 -15.67 15.17 17.23
C PHE A 184 -16.20 16.09 18.35
N ASP A 185 -17.34 15.77 18.96
CA ASP A 185 -17.89 16.50 20.12
C ASP A 185 -18.20 15.54 21.26
N GLY A 186 -17.54 15.74 22.42
CA GLY A 186 -17.69 14.82 23.56
C GLY A 186 -19.10 14.73 24.16
N ASN A 187 -20.01 15.66 23.89
CA ASN A 187 -21.41 15.52 24.28
C ASN A 187 -22.21 14.73 23.26
N MET A 188 -22.01 14.98 21.96
CA MET A 188 -22.66 14.24 20.89
C MET A 188 -22.17 12.77 20.84
N ALA A 189 -20.89 12.53 21.10
CA ALA A 189 -20.31 11.19 21.17
C ALA A 189 -21.02 10.26 22.18
N LYS A 190 -21.72 10.81 23.19
CA LYS A 190 -22.51 10.01 24.14
C LYS A 190 -23.58 9.18 23.46
N ASP A 191 -24.13 9.66 22.35
CA ASP A 191 -25.13 8.93 21.56
C ASP A 191 -24.53 7.65 20.93
N ASN A 192 -23.21 7.62 20.71
CA ASN A 192 -22.51 6.47 20.16
C ASN A 192 -22.18 5.39 21.22
N THR A 193 -22.31 5.69 22.53
CA THR A 193 -21.99 4.72 23.60
C THR A 193 -22.81 3.44 23.54
N VAL A 194 -23.97 3.49 22.88
CA VAL A 194 -24.87 2.33 22.69
C VAL A 194 -24.27 1.25 21.79
N TYR A 195 -23.26 1.60 21.00
CA TYR A 195 -22.57 0.69 20.08
C TYR A 195 -21.25 0.14 20.65
N LEU A 196 -20.77 0.67 21.78
CA LEU A 196 -19.50 0.25 22.36
C LEU A 196 -19.61 -1.12 23.01
N GLU A 197 -18.59 -1.94 22.78
CA GLU A 197 -18.40 -3.28 23.34
C GLU A 197 -17.13 -3.32 24.20
N SER A 198 -16.85 -2.22 24.89
CA SER A 198 -15.59 -2.02 25.60
C SER A 198 -15.34 -3.11 26.66
N ASP A 199 -14.25 -3.85 26.49
CA ASP A 199 -13.83 -4.94 27.38
C ASP A 199 -12.52 -4.63 28.14
N GLY A 200 -11.97 -3.42 27.95
CA GLY A 200 -10.71 -2.95 28.53
C GLY A 200 -9.46 -3.34 27.74
N THR A 201 -9.58 -4.11 26.65
CA THR A 201 -8.42 -4.53 25.83
C THR A 201 -8.12 -3.56 24.68
N GLY A 202 -9.14 -2.82 24.20
CA GLY A 202 -9.06 -1.93 23.04
C GLY A 202 -8.25 -0.64 23.18
N ASN A 203 -7.66 -0.36 24.35
CA ASN A 203 -6.90 0.87 24.62
C ASN A 203 -5.38 0.72 24.44
N SER A 204 -4.87 -0.52 24.29
CA SER A 204 -3.43 -0.80 24.20
C SER A 204 -2.77 -0.23 22.94
N ARG A 205 -3.57 -0.02 21.88
CA ARG A 205 -3.18 0.54 20.59
C ARG A 205 -3.41 2.06 20.48
N GLY A 206 -3.65 2.79 21.58
CA GLY A 206 -3.74 4.27 21.56
C GLY A 206 -4.84 4.83 20.63
N LEU A 207 -4.61 6.04 20.09
CA LEU A 207 -5.52 6.67 19.13
C LEU A 207 -5.27 6.23 17.69
N GLU A 208 -4.13 5.59 17.41
CA GLU A 208 -3.76 5.15 16.06
C GLU A 208 -4.66 4.06 15.50
N TYR A 209 -5.32 3.28 16.36
CA TYR A 209 -6.25 2.23 15.99
C TYR A 209 -7.35 2.10 17.04
N VAL A 210 -8.59 2.40 16.65
CA VAL A 210 -9.76 2.42 17.54
C VAL A 210 -10.87 1.57 16.95
N THR A 211 -11.52 0.75 17.78
CA THR A 211 -12.66 -0.09 17.37
C THR A 211 -13.83 0.06 18.34
N LEU A 212 -14.92 -0.69 18.12
CA LEU A 212 -16.04 -0.75 19.08
C LEU A 212 -15.62 -1.27 20.47
N LYS A 213 -14.49 -1.99 20.59
CA LYS A 213 -13.94 -2.48 21.86
C LYS A 213 -13.11 -1.43 22.60
N SER A 214 -12.77 -0.32 21.95
CA SER A 214 -12.10 0.81 22.60
C SER A 214 -13.05 1.53 23.56
N ASP A 215 -12.50 2.28 24.51
CA ASP A 215 -13.34 3.04 25.44
C ASP A 215 -13.91 4.33 24.84
N PHE A 216 -14.81 4.95 25.61
CA PHE A 216 -15.45 6.21 25.22
C PHE A 216 -14.45 7.33 24.89
N ASN A 217 -13.35 7.43 25.64
CA ASN A 217 -12.38 8.49 25.40
C ASN A 217 -11.68 8.26 24.07
N MET A 218 -11.25 7.03 23.77
CA MET A 218 -10.59 6.71 22.52
C MET A 218 -11.49 6.98 21.32
N ILE A 219 -12.78 6.58 21.37
CA ILE A 219 -13.69 6.85 20.26
C ILE A 219 -13.92 8.35 20.06
N SER A 220 -13.98 9.15 21.12
CA SER A 220 -14.07 10.61 21.07
C SER A 220 -12.71 11.32 21.00
N TYR A 221 -11.73 10.73 20.29
CA TYR A 221 -10.39 11.29 20.06
C TYR A 221 -9.65 11.76 21.32
N ASN A 222 -9.92 11.12 22.46
CA ASN A 222 -9.40 11.44 23.78
C ASN A 222 -9.54 12.94 24.15
N GLY A 223 -10.62 13.57 23.69
CA GLY A 223 -10.91 14.99 23.94
C GLY A 223 -10.08 15.98 23.12
N MET A 224 -9.34 15.52 22.10
CA MET A 224 -8.65 16.40 21.17
C MET A 224 -9.65 17.31 20.43
N ASN A 225 -9.33 18.60 20.31
CA ASN A 225 -10.14 19.54 19.55
C ASN A 225 -9.77 19.48 18.06
N LEU A 226 -10.33 18.49 17.36
CA LEU A 226 -10.09 18.22 15.96
C LEU A 226 -11.12 18.96 15.07
N THR A 227 -10.64 19.61 14.01
CA THR A 227 -11.49 20.14 12.93
C THR A 227 -11.37 19.23 11.70
N PRO A 228 -12.40 18.42 11.36
CA PRO A 228 -12.36 17.53 10.21
C PRO A 228 -12.55 18.29 8.89
N SER A 229 -11.94 17.79 7.82
CA SER A 229 -12.22 18.17 6.44
C SER A 229 -13.42 17.39 5.88
N GLU A 230 -13.76 17.66 4.62
CA GLU A 230 -14.81 16.90 3.92
C GLU A 230 -14.38 15.44 3.74
N LYS A 231 -15.34 14.52 3.89
CA LYS A 231 -15.07 13.08 3.80
C LYS A 231 -15.14 12.60 2.36
N GLU A 232 -14.12 11.87 1.92
CA GLU A 232 -14.27 10.96 0.79
C GLU A 232 -15.05 9.73 1.28
N VAL A 233 -16.18 9.44 0.62
CA VAL A 233 -17.06 8.33 1.00
C VAL A 233 -16.95 7.22 -0.05
N SER A 234 -16.72 5.99 0.40
CA SER A 234 -16.78 4.79 -0.44
C SER A 234 -17.82 3.82 0.11
N LEU A 235 -18.73 3.37 -0.75
CA LEU A 235 -19.51 2.16 -0.52
C LEU A 235 -18.68 1.00 -1.04
N VAL A 236 -18.24 0.14 -0.14
CA VAL A 236 -17.28 -0.93 -0.46
C VAL A 236 -18.03 -2.22 -0.76
N ASN A 237 -18.91 -2.65 0.14
CA ASN A 237 -19.74 -3.84 -0.06
C ASN A 237 -21.20 -3.55 0.24
N TYR A 238 -22.13 -4.11 -0.52
CA TYR A 238 -23.57 -3.95 -0.26
C TYR A 238 -24.42 -5.04 -0.92
N ASN A 239 -25.23 -5.73 -0.12
CA ASN A 239 -26.09 -6.82 -0.60
C ASN A 239 -27.60 -6.57 -0.37
N GLY A 240 -28.00 -5.31 -0.20
CA GLY A 240 -29.38 -4.95 0.12
C GLY A 240 -29.75 -5.05 1.61
N LYS A 241 -28.87 -5.62 2.46
CA LYS A 241 -29.11 -5.79 3.91
C LYS A 241 -27.95 -5.36 4.78
N VAL A 242 -26.73 -5.70 4.38
CA VAL A 242 -25.48 -5.33 5.02
C VAL A 242 -24.71 -4.46 4.05
N GLY A 243 -24.10 -3.38 4.56
CA GLY A 243 -23.25 -2.50 3.80
C GLY A 243 -21.96 -2.20 4.55
N GLU A 244 -20.85 -2.16 3.83
CA GLU A 244 -19.56 -1.68 4.29
C GLU A 244 -19.31 -0.28 3.72
N ILE A 245 -19.05 0.68 4.60
CA ILE A 245 -18.83 2.08 4.26
C ILE A 245 -17.46 2.48 4.78
N HIS A 246 -16.66 3.08 3.91
CA HIS A 246 -15.34 3.59 4.23
C HIS A 246 -15.31 5.10 4.07
N PHE A 247 -14.73 5.80 5.06
CA PHE A 247 -14.47 7.24 5.02
C PHE A 247 -12.97 7.50 5.09
N SER A 248 -12.48 8.34 4.17
CA SER A 248 -11.12 8.90 4.21
C SER A 248 -11.20 10.42 4.34
N PHE A 249 -10.53 11.00 5.33
CA PHE A 249 -10.49 12.44 5.53
C PHE A 249 -9.31 12.87 6.38
N THR A 250 -9.09 14.17 6.46
CA THR A 250 -8.09 14.76 7.36
C THR A 250 -8.75 15.50 8.50
N ALA A 251 -8.09 15.56 9.65
CA ALA A 251 -8.48 16.47 10.73
C ALA A 251 -7.28 17.27 11.19
N SER A 252 -7.52 18.51 11.60
CA SER A 252 -6.48 19.42 12.07
C SER A 252 -6.68 19.83 13.53
N SER A 253 -5.58 19.99 14.26
CA SER A 253 -5.56 20.55 15.61
C SER A 253 -4.17 21.08 15.94
N GLU A 254 -4.08 22.29 16.51
CA GLU A 254 -2.81 22.88 16.97
C GLU A 254 -1.66 22.80 15.93
N ASN A 255 -1.94 23.16 14.66
CA ASN A 255 -1.02 23.08 13.52
C ASN A 255 -0.56 21.66 13.11
N LYS A 256 -1.14 20.61 13.70
CA LYS A 256 -0.95 19.21 13.29
C LYS A 256 -2.12 18.76 12.43
N ILE A 257 -1.83 17.83 11.54
CA ILE A 257 -2.81 17.21 10.64
C ILE A 257 -2.75 15.71 10.86
N TYR A 258 -3.92 15.09 10.81
CA TYR A 258 -4.10 13.67 11.01
C TYR A 258 -4.90 13.12 9.82
N ASN A 259 -4.35 12.11 9.17
CA ASN A 259 -5.07 11.31 8.19
C ASN A 259 -5.91 10.28 8.94
N ILE A 260 -7.21 10.31 8.72
CA ILE A 260 -8.19 9.48 9.42
C ILE A 260 -8.93 8.62 8.39
N GLU A 261 -8.99 7.34 8.68
CA GLU A 261 -9.64 6.34 7.85
C GLU A 261 -10.58 5.54 8.75
N GLU A 262 -11.87 5.57 8.45
CA GLU A 262 -12.92 4.90 9.21
C GLU A 262 -13.64 3.87 8.34
N ASN A 263 -13.77 2.64 8.84
CA ASN A 263 -14.52 1.58 8.21
C ASN A 263 -15.73 1.21 9.08
N PHE A 264 -16.88 1.02 8.46
CA PHE A 264 -18.14 0.70 9.12
C PHE A 264 -18.79 -0.50 8.45
N ILE A 265 -19.13 -1.54 9.21
CA ILE A 265 -20.02 -2.60 8.73
C ILE A 265 -21.38 -2.41 9.37
N CYS A 266 -22.39 -2.11 8.56
CA CYS A 266 -23.73 -1.76 9.01
C CYS A 266 -24.76 -2.75 8.49
N LYS A 267 -25.79 -3.04 9.29
CA LYS A 267 -26.84 -4.00 8.94
C LYS A 267 -28.25 -3.49 9.21
N SER A 268 -29.17 -3.92 8.34
CA SER A 268 -30.61 -3.76 8.51
C SER A 268 -31.19 -4.65 9.61
N GLY A 269 -31.96 -4.04 10.51
CA GLY A 269 -32.90 -4.71 11.39
C GLY A 269 -34.35 -4.43 11.03
N THR A 270 -35.27 -5.23 11.57
CA THR A 270 -36.72 -5.03 11.42
C THR A 270 -37.24 -3.75 12.09
N GLN A 271 -36.52 -3.21 13.09
CA GLN A 271 -36.91 -2.02 13.85
C GLN A 271 -35.85 -0.91 13.91
N ARG A 272 -34.56 -1.24 13.72
CA ARG A 272 -33.45 -0.28 13.77
C ARG A 272 -32.29 -0.72 12.88
N LEU A 273 -31.39 0.19 12.56
CA LEU A 273 -30.09 -0.14 11.98
C LEU A 273 -29.14 -0.64 13.08
N TYR A 274 -28.18 -1.48 12.71
CA TYR A 274 -27.14 -1.99 13.60
C TYR A 274 -25.77 -1.66 13.01
N MET A 275 -24.84 -1.24 13.86
CA MET A 275 -23.41 -1.23 13.56
C MET A 275 -22.86 -2.58 14.01
N LEU A 276 -22.36 -3.38 13.07
CA LEU A 276 -21.76 -4.69 13.34
C LEU A 276 -20.26 -4.56 13.62
N ASP A 277 -19.61 -3.61 12.96
CA ASP A 277 -18.19 -3.34 13.16
C ASP A 277 -17.87 -1.87 12.88
N TYR A 278 -16.83 -1.38 13.54
CA TYR A 278 -16.22 -0.08 13.30
C TYR A 278 -14.72 -0.17 13.60
N THR A 279 -13.92 0.31 12.66
CA THR A 279 -12.48 0.50 12.83
C THR A 279 -12.10 1.89 12.38
N ARG A 280 -11.27 2.59 13.16
CA ARG A 280 -10.63 3.86 12.79
C ARG A 280 -9.13 3.75 12.90
N THR A 281 -8.42 4.17 11.86
CA THR A 281 -6.99 4.48 11.94
C THR A 281 -6.74 5.97 11.89
N MET A 282 -5.73 6.44 12.62
CA MET A 282 -5.36 7.85 12.69
C MET A 282 -3.84 7.98 12.67
N ASN A 283 -3.31 8.57 11.60
CA ASN A 283 -1.87 8.79 11.41
C ASN A 283 -1.56 10.29 11.38
N GLN A 284 -0.59 10.74 12.17
CA GLN A 284 -0.15 12.14 12.15
C GLN A 284 0.74 12.40 10.94
N SER A 285 0.40 13.43 10.16
CA SER A 285 1.25 13.91 9.09
C SER A 285 2.44 14.70 9.63
N LEU A 286 3.60 14.51 9.02
CA LEU A 286 4.81 15.25 9.39
C LEU A 286 4.80 16.61 8.70
N SER A 287 4.82 17.67 9.53
CA SER A 287 4.84 19.07 9.11
C SER A 287 6.23 19.50 8.62
N LYS A 288 6.35 20.74 8.13
CA LYS A 288 7.65 21.31 7.71
C LYS A 288 8.58 21.74 8.85
N ASP A 289 8.01 21.89 10.03
CA ASP A 289 8.69 22.41 11.21
C ASP A 289 8.84 21.28 12.23
N ILE A 290 9.54 20.21 11.83
CA ILE A 290 9.80 19.08 12.74
C ILE A 290 10.88 19.49 13.73
N GLU A 291 10.53 19.60 15.00
CA GLU A 291 11.52 19.75 16.06
C GLU A 291 12.35 18.46 16.19
N TYR A 292 13.66 18.59 16.01
CA TYR A 292 14.60 17.49 16.11
C TYR A 292 15.38 17.58 17.42
N ASN A 293 15.39 16.52 18.23
CA ASN A 293 16.20 16.44 19.44
C ASN A 293 16.63 15.00 19.75
N LYS A 294 17.65 14.49 19.01
CA LYS A 294 18.14 13.08 19.00
C LYS A 294 17.13 12.05 18.49
N LYS A 295 15.86 12.33 18.70
CA LYS A 295 14.72 11.59 18.19
C LYS A 295 13.82 12.56 17.44
N ILE A 296 13.25 12.08 16.34
CA ILE A 296 12.28 12.81 15.53
C ILE A 296 10.90 12.38 15.98
N ASP A 297 10.03 13.32 16.35
CA ASP A 297 8.62 13.03 16.67
C ASP A 297 7.84 12.73 15.38
N LEU A 298 7.43 11.48 15.25
CA LEU A 298 6.60 11.01 14.16
C LEU A 298 5.11 11.12 14.51
N GLY A 299 4.75 11.34 15.78
CA GLY A 299 3.37 11.45 16.23
C GLY A 299 2.61 10.13 16.23
N ILE A 300 1.28 10.22 16.09
CA ILE A 300 0.36 9.09 16.18
C ILE A 300 0.46 8.21 14.92
N GLY A 301 0.41 6.88 15.09
CA GLY A 301 0.23 5.92 13.99
C GLY A 301 1.45 5.54 13.17
N ASN A 302 2.54 6.31 13.25
CA ASN A 302 3.80 6.03 12.55
C ASN A 302 4.68 4.98 13.27
N LYS A 303 4.15 3.78 13.52
CA LYS A 303 4.86 2.68 14.22
C LYS A 303 5.87 1.91 13.35
N ASP A 304 5.48 1.58 12.13
CA ASP A 304 6.20 0.66 11.26
C ASP A 304 7.04 1.45 10.26
N VAL A 305 8.14 2.03 10.76
CA VAL A 305 9.02 2.87 9.94
C VAL A 305 10.08 2.03 9.25
N ARG A 306 9.94 1.87 7.94
CA ARG A 306 11.02 1.36 7.10
C ARG A 306 12.16 2.36 7.08
N SER A 307 13.37 1.91 7.39
CA SER A 307 14.56 2.74 7.38
C SER A 307 15.81 1.97 6.97
N ILE A 308 16.79 2.68 6.41
CA ILE A 308 18.12 2.18 6.10
C ILE A 308 19.16 3.17 6.62
N SER A 309 20.32 2.67 7.04
CA SER A 309 21.46 3.50 7.42
C SER A 309 22.60 3.33 6.42
N ASP A 310 23.46 4.33 6.29
CA ASP A 310 24.72 4.16 5.59
C ASP A 310 25.70 3.33 6.43
N ASN A 311 26.82 2.91 5.82
CA ASN A 311 27.83 2.07 6.50
C ASN A 311 28.45 2.72 7.75
N THR A 312 28.37 4.04 7.88
CA THR A 312 28.87 4.76 9.06
C THR A 312 27.82 4.90 10.17
N GLY A 313 26.54 4.70 9.84
CA GLY A 313 25.40 4.99 10.71
C GLY A 313 25.15 6.48 10.93
N GLU A 314 25.88 7.36 10.22
CA GLU A 314 25.72 8.82 10.31
C GLU A 314 24.53 9.31 9.49
N LYS A 315 24.13 8.57 8.45
CA LYS A 315 22.96 8.86 7.63
C LYS A 315 21.86 7.85 7.84
N LEU A 316 20.63 8.33 7.92
CA LEU A 316 19.42 7.51 8.06
C LEU A 316 18.39 7.98 7.04
N ALA A 317 17.97 7.09 6.15
CA ALA A 317 16.80 7.29 5.32
C ALA A 317 15.61 6.55 5.95
N PHE A 318 14.48 7.22 6.13
CA PHE A 318 13.31 6.62 6.78
C PHE A 318 11.99 7.11 6.20
N LEU A 319 10.97 6.25 6.27
CA LEU A 319 9.61 6.57 5.81
C LEU A 319 8.71 6.99 6.96
N ALA A 320 7.97 8.07 6.76
CA ALA A 320 6.85 8.43 7.63
C ALA A 320 5.81 9.21 6.81
N ASP A 321 4.52 8.94 7.00
CA ASP A 321 3.43 9.67 6.32
C ASP A 321 3.55 9.66 4.77
N ASN A 322 3.90 8.51 4.18
CA ASN A 322 4.19 8.35 2.75
C ASN A 322 5.27 9.31 2.20
N LYS A 323 6.13 9.83 3.09
CA LYS A 323 7.29 10.65 2.75
C LYS A 323 8.57 9.94 3.12
N LEU A 324 9.57 10.08 2.26
CA LEU A 324 10.95 9.67 2.50
C LEU A 324 11.74 10.85 3.04
N PHE A 325 12.34 10.66 4.20
CA PHE A 325 13.25 11.61 4.82
C PHE A 325 14.67 11.07 4.84
N LEU A 326 15.64 11.98 4.79
CA LEU A 326 17.06 11.70 4.98
C LEU A 326 17.59 12.57 6.13
N SER A 327 18.04 11.92 7.20
CA SER A 327 18.79 12.56 8.27
C SER A 327 20.29 12.38 8.05
N ASP A 328 21.06 13.45 8.19
CA ASP A 328 22.52 13.45 8.21
C ASP A 328 23.00 14.02 9.56
N SER A 329 23.38 13.12 10.45
CA SER A 329 23.81 13.45 11.81
C SER A 329 25.13 14.20 11.89
N LYS A 330 25.94 14.16 10.83
CA LYS A 330 27.21 14.88 10.74
C LYS A 330 27.00 16.32 10.27
N ARG A 331 26.06 16.53 9.35
CA ARG A 331 25.69 17.85 8.86
C ARG A 331 24.59 18.53 9.66
N GLU A 332 24.04 17.84 10.64
CA GLU A 332 22.98 18.40 11.47
C GLU A 332 21.76 18.79 10.61
N SER A 333 21.36 17.90 9.68
CA SER A 333 20.26 18.14 8.77
C SER A 333 19.23 17.00 8.72
N LEU A 334 17.98 17.40 8.47
CA LEU A 334 16.88 16.52 8.10
C LEU A 334 16.29 17.05 6.78
N GLU A 335 16.21 16.17 5.79
CA GLU A 335 15.76 16.51 4.44
C GLU A 335 14.54 15.69 4.06
N HIS A 336 13.49 16.36 3.59
CA HIS A 336 12.42 15.68 2.86
C HIS A 336 12.90 15.38 1.44
N VAL A 337 12.97 14.10 1.08
CA VAL A 337 13.53 13.61 -0.19
C VAL A 337 12.47 13.41 -1.26
N TYR A 338 11.36 12.76 -0.91
CA TYR A 338 10.31 12.37 -1.85
C TYR A 338 9.00 12.08 -1.12
N SER A 339 7.87 12.31 -1.77
CA SER A 339 6.54 11.96 -1.26
C SER A 339 5.81 11.16 -2.31
N ALA A 340 5.18 10.07 -1.89
CA ALA A 340 4.37 9.22 -2.75
C ALA A 340 2.93 9.74 -2.86
N GLY A 341 2.29 9.44 -3.99
CA GLY A 341 0.88 9.73 -4.21
C GLY A 341 -0.04 8.76 -3.48
N LYS A 342 -1.36 8.90 -3.70
CA LYS A 342 -2.33 7.91 -3.23
C LYS A 342 -2.14 6.60 -4.02
N ASN A 343 -2.20 5.47 -3.33
CA ASN A 343 -1.92 4.13 -3.89
C ASN A 343 -0.52 4.01 -4.52
N SER A 344 0.43 4.82 -4.05
CA SER A 344 1.85 4.66 -4.32
C SER A 344 2.61 4.53 -3.00
N TYR A 345 3.73 3.83 -3.04
CA TYR A 345 4.53 3.46 -1.88
C TYR A 345 6.00 3.74 -2.18
N ILE A 346 6.82 3.87 -1.13
CA ILE A 346 8.26 4.12 -1.26
C ILE A 346 9.03 2.96 -0.65
N TYR A 347 10.14 2.57 -1.25
CA TYR A 347 11.10 1.64 -0.68
C TYR A 347 12.52 2.24 -0.75
N PRO A 348 13.13 2.66 0.38
CA PRO A 348 14.54 3.03 0.39
C PRO A 348 15.39 1.77 0.23
N LEU A 349 16.26 1.75 -0.78
CA LEU A 349 17.01 0.55 -1.16
C LEU A 349 18.42 0.56 -0.58
N LYS A 350 19.15 1.67 -0.77
CA LYS A 350 20.59 1.71 -0.46
C LYS A 350 21.18 3.12 -0.44
N PHE A 351 22.23 3.31 0.38
CA PHE A 351 23.20 4.38 0.19
C PHE A 351 24.38 3.94 -0.68
N GLY A 352 24.66 4.70 -1.74
CA GLY A 352 25.83 4.57 -2.60
C GLY A 352 26.50 5.94 -2.78
N ASP A 353 26.64 6.37 -4.02
CA ASP A 353 27.02 7.76 -4.34
C ASP A 353 25.87 8.78 -4.14
N GLY A 354 24.66 8.27 -3.92
CA GLY A 354 23.48 8.98 -3.45
C GLY A 354 22.55 8.01 -2.70
N LEU A 355 21.34 8.44 -2.37
CA LEU A 355 20.30 7.57 -1.83
C LEU A 355 19.47 6.99 -2.98
N TYR A 356 19.50 5.67 -3.15
CA TYR A 356 18.66 4.94 -4.09
C TYR A 356 17.38 4.47 -3.41
N PHE A 357 16.25 4.69 -4.06
CA PHE A 357 14.94 4.27 -3.59
C PHE A 357 14.01 4.02 -4.77
N ILE A 358 12.96 3.22 -4.58
CA ILE A 358 11.88 3.09 -5.55
C ILE A 358 10.62 3.77 -5.04
N SER A 359 9.84 4.33 -5.96
CA SER A 359 8.41 4.58 -5.78
C SER A 359 7.66 3.56 -6.62
N TYR A 360 6.63 2.92 -6.09
CA TYR A 360 5.89 1.90 -6.81
C TYR A 360 4.39 1.97 -6.52
N GLY A 361 3.57 1.43 -7.42
CA GLY A 361 2.12 1.55 -7.38
C GLY A 361 1.60 2.49 -8.46
N TYR A 362 0.49 3.19 -8.19
CA TYR A 362 -0.13 4.11 -9.13
C TYR A 362 0.72 5.37 -9.35
N ASN A 363 1.04 5.71 -10.61
CA ASN A 363 1.92 6.82 -10.94
C ASN A 363 1.14 8.07 -11.35
N VAL A 364 1.59 9.21 -10.84
CA VAL A 364 1.06 10.55 -11.14
C VAL A 364 2.13 11.47 -11.75
N ASP A 365 3.30 10.90 -12.07
CA ASP A 365 4.36 11.58 -12.81
C ASP A 365 3.94 11.73 -14.28
N SER A 366 4.17 12.89 -14.89
CA SER A 366 3.76 13.21 -16.26
C SER A 366 4.27 12.26 -17.34
N SER A 367 5.38 11.54 -17.10
CA SER A 367 5.92 10.57 -18.06
C SER A 367 5.15 9.24 -18.11
N HIS A 368 4.58 8.81 -16.97
CA HIS A 368 3.90 7.52 -16.79
C HIS A 368 2.55 7.72 -16.08
N ILE A 369 1.84 8.77 -16.47
CA ILE A 369 0.66 9.25 -15.74
C ILE A 369 -0.50 8.25 -15.88
N GLY A 370 -0.98 7.73 -14.77
CA GLY A 370 -2.02 6.70 -14.73
C GLY A 370 -1.51 5.26 -14.87
N ASP A 371 -0.20 5.06 -15.08
CA ASP A 371 0.38 3.71 -15.14
C ASP A 371 0.59 3.16 -13.72
N VAL A 372 0.46 1.84 -13.57
CA VAL A 372 0.96 1.13 -12.38
C VAL A 372 2.35 0.59 -12.69
N GLY A 373 3.29 0.74 -11.76
CA GLY A 373 4.66 0.29 -11.99
C GLY A 373 5.64 0.67 -10.90
N VAL A 374 6.93 0.44 -11.16
CA VAL A 374 8.05 0.72 -10.24
C VAL A 374 8.99 1.73 -10.86
N CYS A 375 9.10 2.93 -10.26
CA CYS A 375 10.08 3.95 -10.60
C CYS A 375 11.32 3.85 -9.71
N LEU A 376 12.50 3.60 -10.28
CA LEU A 376 13.78 3.73 -9.57
C LEU A 376 14.24 5.18 -9.58
N PHE A 377 14.53 5.70 -8.40
CA PHE A 377 15.05 7.04 -8.18
C PHE A 377 16.40 7.03 -7.49
N LYS A 378 17.15 8.10 -7.73
CA LYS A 378 18.38 8.43 -7.02
C LYS A 378 18.34 9.87 -6.54
N TYR A 379 18.50 10.06 -5.24
CA TYR A 379 18.64 11.36 -4.61
C TYR A 379 20.12 11.71 -4.40
N MET A 380 20.52 12.85 -4.95
CA MET A 380 21.86 13.42 -4.80
C MET A 380 21.86 14.60 -3.83
N GLU A 381 22.39 14.38 -2.62
CA GLU A 381 22.46 15.41 -1.56
C GLU A 381 23.26 16.66 -1.96
N SER A 382 24.30 16.51 -2.80
CA SER A 382 25.16 17.63 -3.20
C SER A 382 24.42 18.63 -4.10
N THR A 383 23.45 18.15 -4.88
CA THR A 383 22.66 18.97 -5.80
C THR A 383 21.22 19.15 -5.34
N LYS A 384 20.78 18.43 -4.30
CA LYS A 384 19.38 18.35 -3.84
C LYS A 384 18.43 17.99 -4.99
N LYS A 385 18.81 16.98 -5.77
CA LYS A 385 18.05 16.53 -6.95
C LYS A 385 17.68 15.07 -6.83
N VAL A 386 16.46 14.74 -7.26
CA VAL A 386 15.99 13.39 -7.51
C VAL A 386 16.06 13.14 -9.01
N SER A 387 16.76 12.10 -9.43
CA SER A 387 16.79 11.64 -10.81
C SER A 387 16.00 10.34 -10.92
N LYS A 388 15.05 10.28 -11.86
CA LYS A 388 14.46 9.01 -12.29
C LYS A 388 15.54 8.27 -13.08
N LEU A 389 15.64 6.95 -12.91
CA LEU A 389 16.65 6.13 -13.57
C LEU A 389 16.02 5.03 -14.42
N ALA A 390 14.97 4.41 -13.90
CA ALA A 390 14.25 3.33 -14.58
C ALA A 390 12.78 3.36 -14.22
N PHE A 391 11.95 2.83 -15.13
CA PHE A 391 10.56 2.52 -14.87
C PHE A 391 10.25 1.09 -15.34
N VAL A 392 9.64 0.30 -14.46
CA VAL A 392 9.07 -0.99 -14.80
C VAL A 392 7.56 -0.82 -14.87
N LYS A 393 6.99 -0.92 -16.07
CA LYS A 393 5.53 -0.90 -16.24
C LYS A 393 4.95 -2.25 -15.85
N THR A 394 3.80 -2.25 -15.18
CA THR A 394 3.07 -3.46 -14.78
C THR A 394 1.60 -3.32 -15.13
N GLU A 395 0.96 -4.43 -15.49
CA GLU A 395 -0.47 -4.46 -15.78
C GLU A 395 -1.33 -4.83 -14.56
N THR A 396 -0.68 -5.28 -13.48
CA THR A 396 -1.31 -5.62 -12.19
C THR A 396 -1.77 -4.38 -11.44
N ASP A 397 -2.75 -4.53 -10.54
CA ASP A 397 -3.16 -3.44 -9.65
C ASP A 397 -2.03 -3.02 -8.68
N ALA A 398 -2.14 -1.80 -8.14
CA ALA A 398 -1.11 -1.20 -7.29
C ALA A 398 -0.91 -1.94 -5.96
N GLN A 399 -1.94 -2.62 -5.44
CA GLN A 399 -1.89 -3.31 -4.17
C GLN A 399 -1.26 -4.69 -4.32
N SER A 400 -1.58 -5.43 -5.38
CA SER A 400 -0.86 -6.66 -5.74
C SER A 400 0.63 -6.40 -6.01
N LEU A 401 0.96 -5.33 -6.73
CA LEU A 401 2.35 -4.92 -6.94
C LEU A 401 3.06 -4.64 -5.60
N LYS A 402 2.35 -4.01 -4.65
CA LYS A 402 2.94 -3.68 -3.35
C LYS A 402 3.36 -4.94 -2.60
N GLU A 403 2.52 -5.97 -2.56
CA GLU A 403 2.83 -7.20 -1.84
C GLU A 403 4.11 -7.89 -2.36
N THR A 404 4.30 -7.93 -3.68
CA THR A 404 5.48 -8.59 -4.27
C THR A 404 6.75 -7.76 -4.09
N ILE A 405 6.67 -6.43 -4.20
CA ILE A 405 7.80 -5.52 -3.99
C ILE A 405 8.21 -5.47 -2.51
N ASP A 406 7.24 -5.49 -1.60
CA ASP A 406 7.51 -5.55 -0.17
C ASP A 406 8.21 -6.85 0.24
N GLU A 407 8.00 -7.94 -0.50
CA GLU A 407 8.74 -9.18 -0.35
C GLU A 407 10.19 -9.03 -0.83
N LEU A 408 10.43 -8.57 -2.06
CA LEU A 408 11.78 -8.36 -2.60
C LEU A 408 11.93 -7.10 -3.45
N ALA A 409 12.79 -6.22 -2.97
CA ALA A 409 13.44 -5.17 -3.74
C ALA A 409 14.87 -5.01 -3.20
N TYR A 410 15.87 -5.14 -4.07
CA TYR A 410 17.28 -5.13 -3.67
C TYR A 410 18.14 -4.40 -4.71
N MET A 411 18.99 -3.48 -4.25
CA MET A 411 19.93 -2.74 -5.11
C MET A 411 21.37 -3.18 -4.86
N GLY A 412 21.99 -3.83 -5.84
CA GLY A 412 23.37 -4.27 -5.79
C GLY A 412 24.40 -3.14 -5.94
N ASP A 413 25.68 -3.41 -5.66
CA ASP A 413 26.81 -2.50 -5.99
C ASP A 413 27.12 -2.45 -7.49
N ASN A 414 26.68 -3.46 -8.24
CA ASN A 414 26.85 -3.63 -9.68
C ASN A 414 25.80 -2.85 -10.52
N ALA A 415 25.10 -1.88 -9.92
CA ALA A 415 23.98 -1.15 -10.54
C ALA A 415 22.81 -2.05 -11.01
N MET A 416 22.69 -3.25 -10.44
CA MET A 416 21.54 -4.13 -10.67
C MET A 416 20.45 -3.86 -9.64
N LEU A 417 19.22 -3.62 -10.12
CA LEU A 417 18.02 -3.60 -9.29
C LEU A 417 17.30 -4.94 -9.44
N TYR A 418 17.11 -5.66 -8.34
CA TYR A 418 16.34 -6.90 -8.31
C TYR A 418 14.97 -6.66 -7.69
N LEU A 419 13.92 -7.14 -8.35
CA LEU A 419 12.53 -7.00 -7.92
C LEU A 419 11.83 -8.35 -8.00
N LYS A 420 10.95 -8.65 -7.04
CA LYS A 420 9.93 -9.68 -7.23
C LYS A 420 8.67 -9.06 -7.82
N LEU A 421 8.27 -9.60 -8.96
CA LEU A 421 7.08 -9.23 -9.70
C LEU A 421 6.28 -10.51 -9.89
N MET A 422 5.22 -10.65 -9.09
CA MET A 422 4.38 -11.86 -9.05
C MET A 422 5.19 -13.13 -8.73
N ASP A 423 5.20 -14.10 -9.65
CA ASP A 423 5.90 -15.37 -9.59
C ASP A 423 7.34 -15.31 -10.13
N LYS A 424 7.83 -14.11 -10.49
CA LYS A 424 9.17 -13.91 -11.05
C LYS A 424 10.04 -13.03 -10.17
N VAL A 425 11.33 -13.31 -10.18
CA VAL A 425 12.37 -12.38 -9.74
C VAL A 425 13.19 -11.97 -10.95
N VAL A 426 13.29 -10.66 -11.17
CA VAL A 426 14.01 -10.05 -12.28
C VAL A 426 15.19 -9.22 -11.77
N GLY A 427 16.26 -9.15 -12.54
CA GLY A 427 17.39 -8.24 -12.32
C GLY A 427 17.50 -7.25 -13.47
N LEU A 428 17.36 -5.95 -13.18
CA LEU A 428 17.48 -4.86 -14.14
C LEU A 428 18.89 -4.29 -14.11
N ASP A 429 19.58 -4.30 -15.25
CA ASP A 429 20.82 -3.57 -15.43
C ASP A 429 20.51 -2.12 -15.79
N VAL A 430 20.51 -1.26 -14.76
CA VAL A 430 20.15 0.16 -14.87
C VAL A 430 21.08 0.92 -15.81
N LEU A 431 22.28 0.42 -16.10
CA LEU A 431 23.24 1.06 -17.01
C LEU A 431 23.01 0.69 -18.47
N SER A 432 22.70 -0.58 -18.75
CA SER A 432 22.54 -1.06 -20.13
C SER A 432 21.09 -1.03 -20.64
N GLY A 433 20.11 -0.93 -19.74
CA GLY A 433 18.70 -0.98 -20.11
C GLY A 433 18.15 -2.39 -20.34
N ASN A 434 18.94 -3.42 -20.02
CA ASN A 434 18.54 -4.81 -20.18
C ASN A 434 18.08 -5.40 -18.85
N TYR A 435 17.25 -6.44 -18.90
CA TYR A 435 16.91 -7.22 -17.72
C TYR A 435 17.18 -8.71 -17.94
N VAL A 436 17.28 -9.44 -16.84
CA VAL A 436 17.37 -10.90 -16.81
C VAL A 436 16.32 -11.46 -15.85
N THR A 437 15.72 -12.59 -16.21
CA THR A 437 14.92 -13.39 -15.26
C THR A 437 15.87 -14.20 -14.40
N VAL A 438 15.85 -13.99 -13.08
CA VAL A 438 16.66 -14.74 -12.11
C VAL A 438 15.98 -16.06 -11.78
N ALA A 439 14.68 -16.02 -11.51
CA ALA A 439 13.84 -17.17 -11.24
C ALA A 439 12.39 -16.86 -11.64
N GLU A 440 11.63 -17.91 -11.98
CA GLU A 440 10.21 -17.83 -12.37
C GLU A 440 9.45 -19.06 -11.87
N ASN A 441 8.12 -19.02 -11.90
CA ASN A 441 7.24 -20.02 -11.29
C ASN A 441 7.46 -20.18 -9.78
N LEU A 442 7.71 -19.06 -9.09
CA LEU A 442 7.92 -19.01 -7.65
C LEU A 442 6.58 -19.08 -6.91
N GLU A 443 6.06 -20.29 -6.76
CA GLU A 443 4.92 -20.59 -5.89
C GLU A 443 5.34 -20.56 -4.42
N ASN A 444 4.45 -20.15 -3.51
CA ASN A 444 4.82 -20.09 -2.10
C ASN A 444 5.08 -21.50 -1.52
N GLY A 445 6.01 -21.57 -0.57
CA GLY A 445 6.59 -22.82 -0.07
C GLY A 445 7.68 -23.44 -0.95
N LYS A 446 7.87 -22.96 -2.20
CA LYS A 446 8.96 -23.43 -3.08
C LYS A 446 10.17 -22.51 -3.14
N TYR A 447 10.10 -21.35 -2.49
CA TYR A 447 11.19 -20.38 -2.44
C TYR A 447 11.30 -19.71 -1.07
N SER A 448 12.40 -19.03 -0.83
CA SER A 448 12.64 -18.23 0.36
C SER A 448 13.58 -17.08 0.05
N ILE A 449 13.37 -15.95 0.70
CA ILE A 449 14.21 -14.75 0.59
C ILE A 449 14.86 -14.50 1.95
N SER A 450 16.15 -14.14 1.97
CA SER A 450 16.83 -13.82 3.23
C SER A 450 16.27 -12.54 3.85
N GLN A 451 16.38 -12.37 5.17
CA GLN A 451 15.83 -11.22 5.87
C GLN A 451 16.42 -9.87 5.38
N ASP A 452 17.69 -9.86 4.99
CA ASP A 452 18.36 -8.68 4.40
C ASP A 452 18.14 -8.56 2.88
N LYS A 453 17.30 -9.45 2.31
CA LYS A 453 16.92 -9.53 0.91
C LYS A 453 18.07 -9.74 -0.07
N SER A 454 19.25 -10.14 0.43
CA SER A 454 20.44 -10.35 -0.40
C SER A 454 20.52 -11.72 -1.08
N LEU A 455 19.72 -12.69 -0.60
CA LEU A 455 19.69 -14.05 -1.12
C LEU A 455 18.26 -14.49 -1.48
N LEU A 456 18.13 -15.24 -2.57
CA LEU A 456 16.92 -15.96 -2.96
C LEU A 456 17.27 -17.43 -3.11
N SER A 457 16.46 -18.30 -2.53
CA SER A 457 16.49 -19.74 -2.80
C SER A 457 15.19 -20.21 -3.40
N TRP A 458 15.24 -21.21 -4.28
CA TRP A 458 14.05 -21.86 -4.82
C TRP A 458 14.34 -23.30 -5.21
N ASN A 459 13.30 -24.12 -5.26
CA ASN A 459 13.31 -25.43 -5.88
C ASN A 459 11.96 -25.70 -6.53
N ILE A 460 11.94 -25.73 -7.86
CA ILE A 460 10.73 -25.95 -8.66
C ILE A 460 10.73 -27.31 -9.36
N GLY A 461 11.58 -28.24 -8.88
CA GLY A 461 11.71 -29.61 -9.39
C GLY A 461 13.02 -29.89 -10.15
N ASP A 462 13.89 -28.91 -10.29
CA ASP A 462 15.17 -29.00 -11.01
C ASP A 462 16.40 -28.93 -10.08
N GLY A 463 16.22 -28.87 -8.77
CA GLY A 463 17.30 -28.75 -7.80
C GLY A 463 17.09 -27.58 -6.85
N LEU A 464 17.84 -27.59 -5.73
CA LEU A 464 17.84 -26.47 -4.80
C LEU A 464 18.80 -25.40 -5.30
N ASN A 465 18.27 -24.22 -5.60
CA ASN A 465 19.05 -23.08 -6.08
C ASN A 465 19.24 -22.04 -4.97
N ILE A 466 20.37 -21.32 -4.99
CA ILE A 466 20.61 -20.07 -4.25
C ILE A 466 21.22 -19.05 -5.21
N TYR A 467 20.58 -17.89 -5.30
CA TYR A 467 21.12 -16.71 -5.97
C TYR A 467 21.51 -15.64 -4.96
N ASN A 468 22.72 -15.10 -5.10
CA ASN A 468 23.22 -14.00 -4.30
C ASN A 468 23.18 -12.70 -5.11
N PHE A 469 22.27 -11.79 -4.77
CA PHE A 469 22.06 -10.54 -5.48
C PHE A 469 23.24 -9.56 -5.37
N ALA A 470 24.00 -9.64 -4.28
CA ALA A 470 25.17 -8.79 -4.07
C ALA A 470 26.33 -9.15 -5.00
N THR A 471 26.52 -10.45 -5.28
CA THR A 471 27.63 -10.96 -6.10
C THR A 471 27.21 -11.34 -7.53
N GLY A 472 25.92 -11.57 -7.77
CA GLY A 472 25.39 -12.15 -9.00
C GLY A 472 25.67 -13.65 -9.16
N GLU A 473 26.10 -14.33 -8.08
CA GLU A 473 26.45 -15.75 -8.12
C GLU A 473 25.21 -16.63 -7.93
N ASN A 474 25.07 -17.65 -8.80
CA ASN A 474 24.07 -18.70 -8.67
C ASN A 474 24.75 -20.03 -8.29
N LYS A 475 24.17 -20.76 -7.34
CA LYS A 475 24.55 -22.12 -6.96
C LYS A 475 23.34 -23.04 -7.04
N GLN A 476 23.57 -24.25 -7.49
CA GLN A 476 22.55 -25.30 -7.57
C GLN A 476 23.08 -26.57 -6.92
N LEU A 477 22.22 -27.23 -6.16
CA LEU A 477 22.44 -28.55 -5.59
C LEU A 477 21.42 -29.51 -6.21
N ASP A 478 21.93 -30.51 -6.94
CA ASP A 478 21.09 -31.57 -7.50
C ASP A 478 20.44 -32.38 -6.38
N ASN A 479 19.14 -32.65 -6.54
CA ASN A 479 18.31 -33.32 -5.55
C ASN A 479 17.58 -34.54 -6.14
N ALA A 480 18.17 -35.25 -7.12
CA ALA A 480 17.48 -36.24 -7.97
C ALA A 480 16.63 -37.32 -7.24
N ASN A 481 16.83 -37.53 -5.94
CA ASN A 481 16.06 -38.48 -5.12
C ASN A 481 15.35 -37.85 -3.90
N GLU A 482 15.41 -36.53 -3.71
CA GLU A 482 14.88 -35.84 -2.53
C GLU A 482 14.12 -34.57 -2.93
N ILE A 483 12.93 -34.36 -2.37
CA ILE A 483 12.23 -33.08 -2.52
C ILE A 483 12.72 -32.14 -1.42
N MET A 484 13.50 -31.14 -1.81
CA MET A 484 14.13 -30.16 -0.90
C MET A 484 13.39 -28.83 -1.00
N LEU A 485 12.70 -28.42 0.07
CA LEU A 485 11.99 -27.13 0.14
C LEU A 485 12.82 -26.11 0.92
N PRO A 486 13.17 -24.95 0.33
CA PRO A 486 13.76 -23.85 1.07
C PRO A 486 12.70 -23.23 1.98
N ILE A 487 12.90 -23.31 3.30
CA ILE A 487 11.92 -22.86 4.30
C ILE A 487 12.18 -21.42 4.76
N GLY A 488 13.45 -21.03 4.84
CA GLY A 488 13.81 -19.68 5.29
C GLY A 488 15.29 -19.57 5.61
N TYR A 489 15.67 -18.44 6.19
CA TYR A 489 17.08 -18.13 6.46
C TYR A 489 17.33 -17.81 7.93
N ILE A 490 18.47 -18.27 8.43
CA ILE A 490 19.07 -17.78 9.67
C ILE A 490 20.32 -16.97 9.32
N GLY A 491 20.16 -15.65 9.25
CA GLY A 491 21.17 -14.78 8.66
C GLY A 491 21.37 -15.14 7.18
N SER A 492 22.53 -15.69 6.84
CA SER A 492 22.86 -16.14 5.48
C SER A 492 22.81 -17.65 5.29
N ASP A 493 22.42 -18.42 6.31
CA ASP A 493 22.30 -19.88 6.20
C ASP A 493 20.86 -20.24 5.85
N LEU A 494 20.70 -21.07 4.83
CA LEU A 494 19.41 -21.55 4.36
C LEU A 494 18.96 -22.75 5.19
N VAL A 495 17.74 -22.68 5.70
CA VAL A 495 17.00 -23.79 6.30
C VAL A 495 16.23 -24.49 5.18
N VAL A 496 16.47 -25.80 5.03
CA VAL A 496 15.87 -26.64 4.01
C VAL A 496 15.16 -27.81 4.69
N ALA A 497 13.89 -28.05 4.35
CA ALA A 497 13.18 -29.24 4.75
C ALA A 497 13.19 -30.26 3.62
N ILE A 498 13.40 -31.53 3.96
CA ILE A 498 13.38 -32.60 2.97
C ILE A 498 12.18 -33.49 3.21
N GLU A 499 11.33 -33.57 2.19
CA GLU A 499 10.04 -34.27 2.25
C GLU A 499 10.24 -35.79 2.29
N SER A 500 9.49 -36.44 3.17
CA SER A 500 9.49 -37.89 3.30
C SER A 500 8.90 -38.54 2.05
N GLN A 501 9.71 -39.34 1.34
CA GLN A 501 9.26 -40.12 0.19
C GLN A 501 8.60 -41.46 0.59
N ASN A 502 8.71 -41.84 1.86
CA ASN A 502 8.30 -43.16 2.37
C ASN A 502 6.88 -43.20 2.94
N ILE A 503 6.20 -42.06 3.04
CA ILE A 503 4.84 -41.97 3.57
C ILE A 503 3.95 -41.19 2.61
N SER A 504 2.73 -41.68 2.42
CA SER A 504 1.70 -40.92 1.72
C SER A 504 1.30 -39.70 2.54
N ASN A 505 1.40 -38.52 1.93
CA ASN A 505 0.85 -37.27 2.44
C ASN A 505 -0.69 -37.20 2.32
N THR A 506 -1.39 -38.34 2.28
CA THR A 506 -2.83 -38.40 2.08
C THR A 506 -3.50 -39.21 3.20
N ILE A 507 -4.40 -38.58 3.98
CA ILE A 507 -5.25 -39.24 4.97
C ILE A 507 -6.69 -39.23 4.46
N ASN A 508 -7.34 -40.40 4.42
CA ASN A 508 -8.73 -40.55 3.95
C ASN A 508 -9.01 -39.92 2.56
N GLY A 509 -8.02 -39.96 1.66
CA GLY A 509 -8.14 -39.39 0.31
C GLY A 509 -7.97 -37.86 0.24
N LYS A 510 -7.58 -37.19 1.33
CA LYS A 510 -7.24 -35.76 1.35
C LYS A 510 -5.76 -35.56 1.64
N SER A 511 -5.11 -34.68 0.87
CA SER A 511 -3.72 -34.29 1.14
C SER A 511 -3.62 -33.60 2.52
N THR A 512 -2.60 -33.93 3.29
CA THR A 512 -2.28 -33.32 4.59
C THR A 512 -1.17 -32.26 4.50
N GLY A 513 -0.74 -31.89 3.30
CA GLY A 513 0.45 -31.06 3.10
C GLY A 513 1.75 -31.87 3.15
N SER A 514 2.88 -31.20 3.00
CA SER A 514 4.20 -31.85 3.01
C SER A 514 4.62 -32.24 4.43
N ILE A 515 5.15 -33.45 4.56
CA ILE A 515 5.67 -33.99 5.82
C ILE A 515 7.14 -34.31 5.62
N PHE A 516 7.98 -33.82 6.53
CA PHE A 516 9.43 -33.83 6.36
C PHE A 516 10.08 -34.92 7.23
N GLU A 517 11.11 -35.58 6.70
CA GLU A 517 11.91 -36.56 7.46
C GLU A 517 13.17 -35.94 8.08
N LYS A 518 13.62 -34.81 7.54
CA LYS A 518 14.83 -34.11 8.01
C LYS A 518 14.80 -32.62 7.70
N VAL A 519 15.52 -31.86 8.52
CA VAL A 519 15.83 -30.44 8.29
C VAL A 519 17.33 -30.26 8.18
N SER A 520 17.78 -29.60 7.12
CA SER A 520 19.19 -29.34 6.82
C SER A 520 19.47 -27.84 6.77
N ILE A 521 20.65 -27.46 7.25
CA ILE A 521 21.14 -26.09 7.23
C ILE A 521 22.30 -26.02 6.25
N TYR A 522 22.18 -25.20 5.23
CA TYR A 522 23.21 -24.95 4.23
C TYR A 522 23.73 -23.52 4.36
N ASN A 523 25.01 -23.28 4.06
CA ASN A 523 25.49 -21.92 3.87
C ASN A 523 25.06 -21.39 2.49
N ASN A 524 25.37 -20.13 2.19
CA ASN A 524 25.06 -19.49 0.91
C ASN A 524 25.83 -20.06 -0.30
N LEU A 525 26.73 -21.02 -0.09
CA LEU A 525 27.42 -21.79 -1.13
C LEU A 525 26.82 -23.19 -1.34
N LEU A 526 25.69 -23.49 -0.69
CA LEU A 526 25.05 -24.81 -0.64
C LEU A 526 25.93 -25.90 -0.01
N GLU A 527 26.82 -25.53 0.91
CA GLU A 527 27.58 -26.50 1.71
C GLU A 527 26.82 -26.83 2.99
N LEU A 528 26.59 -28.12 3.24
CA LEU A 528 25.87 -28.61 4.42
C LEU A 528 26.62 -28.23 5.71
N GLN A 529 25.96 -27.48 6.57
CA GLN A 529 26.46 -27.08 7.88
C GLN A 529 26.00 -28.05 8.97
N LYS A 530 24.71 -28.44 8.93
CA LYS A 530 24.11 -29.33 9.92
C LYS A 530 22.83 -29.99 9.41
N GLU A 531 22.53 -31.15 9.93
CA GLU A 531 21.31 -31.91 9.63
C GLU A 531 20.64 -32.33 10.95
N TYR A 532 19.31 -32.34 10.95
CA TYR A 532 18.46 -32.72 12.08
C TYR A 532 17.45 -33.78 11.64
N THR A 533 17.48 -34.91 12.34
CA THR A 533 16.56 -36.05 12.18
C THR A 533 16.02 -36.46 13.55
N TYR A 534 14.80 -37.00 13.58
CA TYR A 534 14.14 -37.41 14.82
C TYR A 534 13.70 -38.87 14.71
N ASP A 535 14.27 -39.72 15.56
CA ASP A 535 14.02 -41.17 15.51
C ASP A 535 12.53 -41.50 15.70
N GLY A 536 11.97 -42.23 14.73
CA GLY A 536 10.56 -42.61 14.68
C GLY A 536 9.56 -41.44 14.60
N ARG A 537 10.00 -40.24 14.19
CA ARG A 537 9.16 -39.04 14.10
C ARG A 537 9.33 -38.32 12.77
N TYR A 538 8.32 -37.56 12.41
CA TYR A 538 8.27 -36.67 11.25
C TYR A 538 8.16 -35.22 11.68
N ILE A 539 8.53 -34.32 10.79
CA ILE A 539 8.60 -32.87 11.02
C ILE A 539 7.53 -32.19 10.17
N ASP A 540 6.86 -31.21 10.75
CA ASP A 540 5.92 -30.32 10.07
C ASP A 540 5.92 -28.94 10.78
N ASN A 541 5.20 -27.95 10.22
CA ASN A 541 5.03 -26.62 10.76
C ASN A 541 6.36 -25.95 11.14
N ILE A 542 7.27 -25.90 10.16
CA ILE A 542 8.62 -25.36 10.31
C ILE A 542 8.54 -23.84 10.19
N ASP A 543 8.85 -23.12 11.28
CA ASP A 543 8.78 -21.66 11.35
C ASP A 543 10.16 -21.07 11.66
N VAL A 544 10.71 -20.30 10.73
CA VAL A 544 12.02 -19.65 10.85
C VAL A 544 11.82 -18.21 11.31
N LYS A 545 12.18 -17.91 12.56
CA LYS A 545 12.06 -16.58 13.15
C LYS A 545 13.37 -16.12 13.78
N GLY A 546 13.97 -15.10 13.18
CA GLY A 546 15.24 -14.55 13.61
C GLY A 546 16.33 -15.63 13.59
N ASN A 547 16.86 -15.97 14.76
CA ASN A 547 17.90 -16.99 14.89
C ASN A 547 17.38 -18.38 15.30
N ARG A 548 16.07 -18.61 15.21
CA ARG A 548 15.42 -19.84 15.65
C ARG A 548 14.63 -20.50 14.53
N VAL A 549 14.63 -21.82 14.52
CA VAL A 549 13.71 -22.64 13.73
C VAL A 549 12.85 -23.44 14.70
N HIS A 550 11.57 -23.12 14.77
CA HIS A 550 10.59 -23.90 15.51
C HIS A 550 10.04 -25.02 14.61
N ILE A 551 9.85 -26.20 15.20
CA ILE A 551 9.39 -27.39 14.48
C ILE A 551 8.42 -28.20 15.33
N ASP A 552 7.33 -28.65 14.72
CA ASP A 552 6.42 -29.61 15.32
C ASP A 552 6.81 -31.03 14.92
N LEU A 553 6.72 -31.97 15.87
CA LEU A 553 7.09 -33.37 15.67
C LEU A 553 5.85 -34.26 15.73
N TYR A 554 5.72 -35.14 14.75
CA TYR A 554 4.58 -36.06 14.62
C TYR A 554 5.01 -37.52 14.60
N GLN A 555 4.18 -38.41 15.15
CA GLN A 555 4.30 -39.85 14.97
C GLN A 555 3.27 -40.34 13.97
N TYR A 556 3.68 -41.26 13.10
CA TYR A 556 2.80 -41.93 12.14
C TYR A 556 2.50 -43.35 12.62
N ASP A 557 1.22 -43.69 12.77
CA ASP A 557 0.77 -45.01 13.22
C ASP A 557 0.46 -45.99 12.07
N GLY A 558 0.66 -45.56 10.81
CA GLY A 558 0.29 -46.29 9.60
C GLY A 558 -0.97 -45.76 8.91
N GLU A 559 -1.74 -44.90 9.58
CA GLU A 559 -2.94 -44.29 9.03
C GLU A 559 -3.01 -42.77 9.31
N ASN A 560 -2.62 -42.33 10.51
CA ASN A 560 -2.73 -40.95 10.96
C ASN A 560 -1.42 -40.40 11.52
N PHE A 561 -1.26 -39.09 11.43
CA PHE A 561 -0.21 -38.34 12.12
C PHE A 561 -0.76 -37.76 13.43
N THR A 562 -0.06 -38.02 14.53
CA THR A 562 -0.40 -37.46 15.86
C THR A 562 0.76 -36.62 16.38
N ARG A 563 0.47 -35.37 16.80
CA ARG A 563 1.49 -34.47 17.37
C ARG A 563 2.10 -35.13 18.61
N SER A 564 3.41 -35.29 18.59
CA SER A 564 4.21 -36.01 19.60
C SER A 564 5.15 -35.10 20.39
N GLY A 565 5.37 -33.87 19.91
CA GLY A 565 6.17 -32.86 20.59
C GLY A 565 6.53 -31.69 19.66
N GLU A 566 7.50 -30.91 20.10
CA GLU A 566 8.10 -29.78 19.37
C GLU A 566 9.60 -29.73 19.68
N ASP A 567 10.38 -29.09 18.83
CA ASP A 567 11.79 -28.78 19.08
C ASP A 567 12.13 -27.37 18.54
N THR A 568 13.28 -26.83 18.93
CA THR A 568 13.75 -25.52 18.47
C THR A 568 15.24 -25.53 18.19
N ILE A 569 15.59 -25.33 16.93
CA ILE A 569 16.98 -25.15 16.52
C ILE A 569 17.35 -23.69 16.77
N ILE A 570 18.40 -23.45 17.57
CA ILE A 570 18.87 -22.10 17.89
C ILE A 570 20.26 -21.89 17.29
N SER A 571 20.41 -20.81 16.51
CA SER A 571 21.69 -20.36 15.98
C SER A 571 22.30 -19.28 16.86
N ASN A 572 23.63 -19.32 16.99
CA ASN A 572 24.40 -18.26 17.66
C ASN A 572 24.73 -17.09 16.71
N LYS A 573 24.31 -17.15 15.44
CA LYS A 573 24.47 -16.04 14.50
C LYS A 573 23.62 -14.86 14.96
N SER A 574 24.24 -13.69 15.05
CA SER A 574 23.53 -12.44 15.30
C SER A 574 22.66 -12.14 14.10
N VAL A 575 21.36 -11.96 14.35
CA VAL A 575 20.43 -11.45 13.36
C VAL A 575 20.23 -9.98 13.68
N ALA A 576 20.62 -9.11 12.75
CA ALA A 576 20.49 -7.67 12.95
C ALA A 576 19.00 -7.29 12.98
N SER A 577 18.56 -6.72 14.09
CA SER A 577 17.24 -6.13 14.26
C SER A 577 17.46 -4.82 15.03
N GLU A 578 17.76 -3.75 14.29
CA GLU A 578 17.85 -2.42 14.88
C GLU A 578 16.63 -1.61 14.45
N SER A 579 15.47 -1.93 15.04
CA SER A 579 14.37 -0.96 14.98
C SER A 579 14.80 0.29 15.75
N ARG A 580 14.88 1.41 15.03
CA ARG A 580 15.18 2.72 15.60
C ARG A 580 13.92 3.44 16.12
N VAL A 581 12.76 2.80 16.05
CA VAL A 581 11.48 3.38 16.49
C VAL A 581 11.22 3.05 17.96
N SER A 582 10.82 4.06 18.72
CA SER A 582 10.31 3.91 20.08
C SER A 582 9.04 4.75 20.25
N SER A 583 8.37 4.64 21.40
CA SER A 583 7.13 5.39 21.66
C SER A 583 7.12 6.09 23.01
N TYR A 584 6.31 7.13 23.15
CA TYR A 584 6.05 7.83 24.42
C TYR A 584 4.54 8.11 24.58
N MET A 585 4.11 8.35 25.83
CA MET A 585 2.72 8.69 26.15
C MET A 585 2.53 10.20 26.27
N ASP A 586 1.46 10.69 25.66
CA ASP A 586 0.95 12.06 25.73
C ASP A 586 -0.46 12.04 26.33
N SER A 587 -0.83 13.03 27.13
CA SER A 587 -2.11 13.04 27.84
C SER A 587 -3.33 13.16 26.93
N PHE A 588 -3.18 13.80 25.77
CA PHE A 588 -4.26 14.00 24.80
C PHE A 588 -4.07 13.11 23.58
N ARG A 589 -2.86 13.05 23.03
CA ARG A 589 -2.54 12.26 21.83
C ARG A 589 -2.28 10.78 22.12
N ALA A 590 -2.38 10.35 23.37
CA ALA A 590 -2.09 8.98 23.80
C ALA A 590 -0.70 8.49 23.32
N LYS A 591 -0.63 7.40 22.57
CA LYS A 591 0.63 6.80 22.12
C LYS A 591 1.18 7.52 20.89
N ASN A 592 2.43 7.98 21.00
CA ASN A 592 3.15 8.68 19.94
C ASN A 592 4.48 7.98 19.65
N TYR A 593 4.93 8.02 18.40
CA TYR A 593 6.12 7.34 17.92
C TYR A 593 7.25 8.32 17.63
N VAL A 594 8.47 7.87 17.86
CA VAL A 594 9.69 8.63 17.62
C VAL A 594 10.75 7.74 16.98
N ILE A 595 11.55 8.27 16.05
CA ILE A 595 12.68 7.55 15.47
C ILE A 595 14.01 8.12 15.96
N ASP A 596 14.91 7.24 16.38
CA ASP A 596 16.26 7.57 16.85
C ASP A 596 17.23 7.71 15.67
N THR A 597 17.87 8.86 15.60
CA THR A 597 18.83 9.25 14.57
C THR A 597 20.28 9.21 15.06
N GLY A 598 20.52 8.84 16.32
CA GLY A 598 21.82 8.49 16.90
C GLY A 598 22.61 9.65 17.51
N LYS A 599 22.48 10.90 17.01
CA LYS A 599 23.16 12.09 17.57
C LYS A 599 22.25 13.30 17.67
N TRP A 600 22.62 14.21 18.58
CA TRP A 600 22.03 15.53 18.73
C TRP A 600 22.34 16.37 17.48
N ILE A 601 21.32 17.05 16.97
CA ILE A 601 21.40 18.02 15.87
C ILE A 601 20.66 19.25 16.38
N GLU A 602 21.32 20.40 16.38
CA GLU A 602 20.73 21.69 16.72
C GLU A 602 20.45 22.42 15.39
N GLY A 603 19.34 22.10 14.72
CA GLY A 603 19.10 22.61 13.36
C GLY A 603 17.65 22.55 12.86
N GLU A 604 17.34 23.40 11.88
CA GLU A 604 16.07 23.45 11.15
C GLU A 604 16.00 22.33 10.09
N ALA A 605 14.81 21.76 9.87
CA ALA A 605 14.58 20.81 8.78
C ALA A 605 14.62 21.53 7.42
N TYR A 606 15.38 20.99 6.47
CA TYR A 606 15.47 21.52 5.12
C TYR A 606 14.55 20.74 4.19
N TYR A 607 13.45 21.36 3.79
CA TYR A 607 12.65 20.85 2.69
C TYR A 607 13.46 21.02 1.41
N SER A 608 13.68 19.94 0.65
CA SER A 608 14.08 20.12 -0.73
C SER A 608 12.96 20.92 -1.40
N GLY A 609 13.20 22.21 -1.66
CA GLY A 609 12.25 23.04 -2.41
C GLY A 609 11.96 22.38 -3.75
N ASP A 610 10.74 22.58 -4.26
CA ASP A 610 10.19 22.10 -5.55
C ASP A 610 11.04 20.99 -6.18
N LEU A 611 10.70 19.74 -5.84
CA LEU A 611 11.28 18.51 -6.38
C LEU A 611 11.48 18.65 -7.90
N LYS A 612 12.71 18.95 -8.33
CA LYS A 612 13.10 18.86 -9.73
C LYS A 612 13.46 17.41 -10.01
N ILE A 613 12.47 16.65 -10.46
CA ILE A 613 12.67 15.32 -10.98
C ILE A 613 13.19 15.45 -12.41
N ASP A 614 14.35 14.85 -12.67
CA ASP A 614 14.81 14.64 -14.04
C ASP A 614 14.04 13.44 -14.61
N ASN A 615 13.05 13.72 -15.46
CA ASN A 615 12.13 12.72 -16.04
C ASN A 615 12.77 11.98 -17.23
N THR A 616 14.03 11.58 -17.09
CA THR A 616 14.71 10.72 -18.07
C THR A 616 14.89 9.35 -17.45
N ASP A 617 14.22 8.34 -18.00
CA ASP A 617 14.29 6.98 -17.49
C ASP A 617 14.37 5.95 -18.62
N THR A 618 14.89 4.78 -18.25
CA THR A 618 14.85 3.61 -19.11
C THR A 618 13.62 2.79 -18.75
N GLU A 619 12.73 2.58 -19.72
CA GLU A 619 11.53 1.78 -19.54
C GLU A 619 11.83 0.30 -19.73
N TYR A 620 11.29 -0.53 -18.84
CA TYR A 620 11.37 -1.98 -18.86
C TYR A 620 9.96 -2.55 -18.97
N ASN A 621 9.73 -3.26 -20.07
CA ASN A 621 8.51 -4.03 -20.30
C ASN A 621 8.82 -5.50 -20.02
N ILE A 622 8.27 -6.00 -18.91
CA ILE A 622 8.55 -7.34 -18.38
C ILE A 622 7.33 -8.21 -18.62
N ASP A 623 7.56 -9.39 -19.20
CA ASP A 623 6.50 -10.35 -19.46
C ASP A 623 6.12 -11.09 -18.15
N LEU A 624 4.91 -10.83 -17.65
CA LEU A 624 4.40 -11.36 -16.38
C LEU A 624 3.33 -12.42 -16.60
N ASN A 625 3.33 -13.45 -15.76
CA ASN A 625 2.34 -14.53 -15.83
C ASN A 625 1.06 -14.14 -15.08
N LYS A 626 0.13 -13.45 -15.73
CA LYS A 626 -1.14 -13.01 -15.10
C LYS A 626 -1.94 -14.13 -14.43
N SER A 627 -1.94 -15.33 -15.03
CA SER A 627 -2.67 -16.48 -14.51
C SER A 627 -2.20 -16.95 -13.12
N TYR A 628 -1.06 -16.45 -12.65
CA TYR A 628 -0.64 -16.62 -11.27
C TYR A 628 -1.68 -16.04 -10.29
N LEU A 629 -2.23 -14.85 -10.58
CA LEU A 629 -3.20 -14.17 -9.71
C LEU A 629 -4.54 -14.90 -9.62
N ASP A 630 -4.98 -15.56 -10.69
CA ASP A 630 -6.23 -16.33 -10.75
C ASP A 630 -6.31 -17.44 -9.69
N ASN A 631 -5.17 -17.88 -9.15
CA ASN A 631 -5.06 -18.94 -8.15
C ASN A 631 -4.79 -18.42 -6.74
N MET A 632 -4.88 -17.10 -6.53
CA MET A 632 -4.63 -16.46 -5.25
C MET A 632 -5.92 -16.14 -4.49
N TYR A 633 -5.81 -16.09 -3.17
CA TYR A 633 -6.83 -15.65 -2.23
C TYR A 633 -6.48 -14.24 -1.75
N TYR A 634 -7.36 -13.30 -2.06
CA TYR A 634 -7.26 -11.91 -1.67
C TYR A 634 -7.98 -11.69 -0.35
N VAL A 635 -7.26 -11.20 0.65
CA VAL A 635 -7.82 -10.98 1.99
C VAL A 635 -7.99 -9.49 2.22
N TYR A 636 -9.26 -9.05 2.26
CA TYR A 636 -9.62 -7.69 2.57
C TYR A 636 -10.04 -7.55 4.03
N ILE A 637 -9.42 -6.60 4.74
CA ILE A 637 -9.77 -6.24 6.12
C ILE A 637 -9.95 -4.71 6.16
N ASN A 638 -11.07 -4.25 6.69
CA ASN A 638 -11.38 -2.82 6.80
C ASN A 638 -11.23 -2.05 5.47
N SER A 639 -11.80 -2.59 4.38
CA SER A 639 -11.71 -2.02 3.03
C SER A 639 -10.29 -1.87 2.46
N ARG A 640 -9.34 -2.70 2.90
CA ARG A 640 -7.95 -2.74 2.41
C ARG A 640 -7.52 -4.17 2.19
N LEU A 641 -6.82 -4.46 1.08
CA LEU A 641 -6.10 -5.72 0.94
C LEU A 641 -5.00 -5.78 2.00
N GLU A 642 -5.11 -6.76 2.88
CA GLU A 642 -4.14 -7.06 3.93
C GLU A 642 -3.08 -8.03 3.43
N GLY A 643 -3.43 -8.90 2.48
CA GLY A 643 -2.48 -9.82 1.86
C GLY A 643 -3.09 -10.64 0.73
N ILE A 644 -2.20 -11.24 -0.06
CA ILE A 644 -2.50 -12.16 -1.15
C ILE A 644 -1.81 -13.48 -0.86
N TYR A 645 -2.56 -14.57 -0.89
CA TYR A 645 -2.06 -15.89 -0.49
C TYR A 645 -2.44 -16.93 -1.53
N ASP A 646 -1.54 -17.83 -1.87
CA ASP A 646 -1.88 -19.05 -2.62
C ASP A 646 -2.45 -20.16 -1.72
N ASN A 647 -2.24 -20.03 -0.41
CA ASN A 647 -2.72 -20.96 0.60
C ASN A 647 -3.99 -20.43 1.30
N PRO A 648 -5.13 -21.14 1.20
CA PRO A 648 -6.38 -20.68 1.80
C PRO A 648 -6.36 -20.66 3.33
N VAL A 649 -5.55 -21.49 3.98
CA VAL A 649 -5.42 -21.50 5.46
C VAL A 649 -4.78 -20.20 5.92
N ASN A 650 -3.68 -19.78 5.29
CA ASN A 650 -3.04 -18.51 5.61
C ASN A 650 -3.98 -17.32 5.34
N ALA A 651 -4.72 -17.37 4.22
CA ALA A 651 -5.70 -16.34 3.90
C ALA A 651 -6.79 -16.23 4.98
N ILE A 652 -7.32 -17.37 5.42
CA ILE A 652 -8.31 -17.46 6.50
C ILE A 652 -7.71 -16.92 7.80
N ASP A 653 -6.53 -17.38 8.21
CA ASP A 653 -5.90 -16.96 9.46
C ASP A 653 -5.66 -15.43 9.50
N THR A 654 -5.20 -14.84 8.38
CA THR A 654 -5.11 -13.39 8.24
C THR A 654 -6.48 -12.73 8.37
N ALA A 655 -7.51 -13.22 7.66
CA ALA A 655 -8.85 -12.66 7.69
C ALA A 655 -9.47 -12.66 9.10
N TYR A 656 -9.11 -13.63 9.94
CA TYR A 656 -9.59 -13.75 11.32
C TYR A 656 -8.71 -13.02 12.35
N THR A 657 -7.55 -12.47 11.97
CA THR A 657 -6.60 -11.87 12.92
C THR A 657 -7.18 -10.67 13.69
N ASP A 658 -8.03 -9.88 13.05
CA ASP A 658 -8.73 -8.73 13.66
C ASP A 658 -10.24 -9.00 13.86
N MET A 659 -10.75 -10.21 13.57
CA MET A 659 -12.12 -10.60 13.94
C MET A 659 -12.20 -10.86 15.44
N GLY A 660 -12.52 -9.81 16.19
CA GLY A 660 -12.68 -9.82 17.63
C GLY A 660 -14.08 -10.13 18.09
#